data_AF-A0A2D7NG79-F1
#
_entry.id   AF-A0A2D7NG79-F1
#
_cell.length_a   1.000
_cell.length_b   1.000
_cell.length_c   1.000
_cell.angle_alpha   90.00
_cell.angle_beta   90.00
_cell.angle_gamma   90.00
#
_symmetry.space_group_name_H-M   'P 1'
#
loop_
_entity.id
_entity.type
_entity.pdbx_description
1 polymer ?
#
loop_
_entity_poly.entity_id
_entity_poly.type
_entity_poly.pdbx_seq_one_letter_code
_entity_poly.pdbx_strand_id
1 'polypeptide(L)'
;MITLPENLDQPYRAAVFRALADGWSVLLGEIHDGKVRVEESRTFSSEATEQAQVESEQESTGRSEIDEWLEAHGSPQVLVLLPAAQTISRVLDLSDAESPDQVDQELRLKAESHLLGGAPAHRVGMAALAARKGQPRQGILISWPASSLVQAPTQMEGTFYVADTAALLGMLPIEPCAQALIHADQQTGSVAVVLDSSDGLLVRSTREDQEESDSWKDSIVRTVMETAIAGRETTGKVKQLQQELEESIGSTREWQDATEILMVPDSAQRHLEEITEGSGDSEWWKTWGLQIGALLANAGELKPLTTLQLRKKSESIGPLGEITKNFSSLQTMCMMVLAVFIAATFIPIFAAWLRLAIVESKVDDIPALSASLTTFEQQKAVYAQMAGRSWPMTKLLGDLANCIPLGIQADTIIINEGDAIILRGRAGKFQGISAITLISEAMDRMESTQVFDDINYTSDPEDSSGLIQFSITATVRNPYKNVRNFTQDFGETPHVQIRYPHAFEDEDKGDSPDAQELASNDSESSPRDPEQGSTGDQTSIIANANGQTAGRDSLADSRSRARSNNTGTSGSARPSGRSSSTASSGSSSPSRRSEQTSARSSVGEAPIPDSLTDNEIAAMSRAELLDATSRNAKARQRDDLDDETSERLRVDFKRLLKATRNTSSGGG
;
A
#
# COMPACT_ATOMS: atom_id res chain seq x y z
N MET A 1 -31.62 2.49 23.13
CA MET A 1 -30.59 2.58 22.06
C MET A 1 -29.73 1.33 21.99
N ILE A 2 -30.09 0.26 22.71
CA ILE A 2 -29.38 -1.03 22.68
C ILE A 2 -29.89 -1.84 21.48
N THR A 3 -29.49 -1.46 20.27
CA THR A 3 -29.50 -2.34 19.10
C THR A 3 -28.19 -3.13 19.10
N LEU A 4 -28.12 -4.16 19.95
CA LEU A 4 -27.02 -5.12 19.87
C LEU A 4 -27.11 -5.86 18.53
N PRO A 5 -26.00 -5.96 17.77
CA PRO A 5 -26.01 -6.69 16.50
C PRO A 5 -26.33 -8.18 16.75
N GLU A 6 -27.51 -8.62 16.29
CA GLU A 6 -27.99 -10.02 16.42
C GLU A 6 -27.10 -11.06 15.73
N ASN A 7 -26.18 -10.63 14.85
CA ASN A 7 -25.16 -11.49 14.24
C ASN A 7 -23.78 -10.84 14.37
N LEU A 8 -23.10 -11.10 15.49
CA LEU A 8 -21.65 -10.95 15.60
C LEU A 8 -21.02 -12.30 15.24
N ASP A 9 -20.30 -12.37 14.11
CA ASP A 9 -19.59 -13.58 13.66
C ASP A 9 -18.52 -14.08 14.66
N GLN A 10 -18.17 -13.28 15.66
CA GLN A 10 -17.24 -13.60 16.74
C GLN A 10 -17.73 -12.97 18.05
N PRO A 11 -17.64 -13.66 19.21
CA PRO A 11 -17.96 -13.08 20.51
C PRO A 11 -17.14 -11.82 20.76
N TYR A 12 -17.81 -10.74 21.16
CA TYR A 12 -17.13 -9.49 21.47
C TYR A 12 -16.76 -9.46 22.95
N ARG A 13 -15.46 -9.54 23.26
CA ARG A 13 -14.95 -9.63 24.63
C ARG A 13 -14.11 -8.41 25.01
N ALA A 14 -14.48 -7.76 26.11
CA ALA A 14 -13.83 -6.52 26.57
C ALA A 14 -13.70 -6.46 28.09
N ALA A 15 -12.60 -5.85 28.54
CA ALA A 15 -12.34 -5.51 29.93
C ALA A 15 -12.59 -4.02 30.12
N VAL A 16 -13.58 -3.67 30.94
CA VAL A 16 -13.96 -2.28 31.25
C VAL A 16 -13.37 -1.87 32.59
N PHE A 17 -12.38 -0.99 32.55
CA PHE A 17 -11.69 -0.43 33.70
C PHE A 17 -12.29 0.90 34.13
N ARG A 18 -12.33 1.12 35.44
CA ARG A 18 -12.74 2.39 36.04
C ARG A 18 -11.86 2.72 37.24
N ALA A 19 -11.39 3.97 37.29
CA ALA A 19 -10.61 4.49 38.40
C ALA A 19 -11.48 4.65 39.65
N LEU A 20 -10.92 4.32 40.81
CA LEU A 20 -11.42 4.57 42.16
C LEU A 20 -10.32 5.30 42.93
N ALA A 21 -10.61 5.99 44.05
CA ALA A 21 -9.58 6.64 44.87
C ALA A 21 -8.40 5.71 45.20
N ASP A 22 -8.70 4.47 45.59
CA ASP A 22 -7.70 3.52 46.09
C ASP A 22 -7.30 2.47 45.04
N GLY A 23 -7.58 2.69 43.74
CA GLY A 23 -7.15 1.79 42.66
C GLY A 23 -8.09 1.72 41.45
N TRP A 24 -8.35 0.50 40.98
CA TRP A 24 -9.11 0.23 39.75
C TRP A 24 -10.15 -0.87 39.95
N SER A 25 -11.36 -0.68 39.41
CA SER A 25 -12.32 -1.76 39.20
C SER A 25 -12.29 -2.21 37.75
N VAL A 26 -12.38 -3.52 37.50
CA VAL A 26 -12.50 -4.11 36.16
C VAL A 26 -13.71 -5.04 36.07
N LEU A 27 -14.45 -4.94 34.98
CA LEU A 27 -15.47 -5.90 34.59
C LEU A 27 -15.09 -6.53 33.25
N LEU A 28 -14.98 -7.85 33.21
CA LEU A 28 -14.77 -8.64 32.01
C LEU A 28 -16.12 -9.11 31.47
N GLY A 29 -16.52 -8.56 30.32
CA GLY A 29 -17.77 -8.88 29.64
C GLY A 29 -17.54 -9.51 28.28
N GLU A 30 -18.33 -10.54 27.97
CA GLU A 30 -18.49 -11.12 26.65
C GLU A 30 -19.89 -10.78 26.12
N ILE A 31 -20.00 -10.40 24.84
CA ILE A 31 -21.27 -10.18 24.16
C ILE A 31 -21.44 -11.26 23.09
N HIS A 32 -22.52 -12.03 23.21
CA HIS A 32 -22.88 -13.15 22.35
C HIS A 32 -24.41 -13.16 22.16
N ASP A 33 -24.89 -13.42 20.94
CA ASP A 33 -26.33 -13.47 20.57
C ASP A 33 -27.20 -12.32 21.13
N GLY A 34 -26.68 -11.09 21.12
CA GLY A 34 -27.41 -9.92 21.62
C GLY A 34 -27.59 -9.87 23.14
N LYS A 35 -26.82 -10.66 23.90
CA LYS A 35 -26.77 -10.62 25.37
C LYS A 35 -25.39 -10.26 25.89
N VAL A 36 -25.36 -9.70 27.10
CA VAL A 36 -24.13 -9.44 27.86
C VAL A 36 -23.94 -10.56 28.88
N ARG A 37 -22.82 -11.26 28.81
CA ARG A 37 -22.40 -12.23 29.83
C ARG A 37 -21.22 -11.65 30.61
N VAL A 38 -21.38 -11.52 31.92
CA VAL A 38 -20.26 -11.12 32.79
C VAL A 38 -19.46 -12.37 33.16
N GLU A 39 -18.16 -12.38 32.86
CA GLU A 39 -17.27 -13.50 33.16
C GLU A 39 -16.58 -13.36 34.51
N GLU A 40 -16.00 -12.17 34.77
CA GLU A 40 -15.30 -11.85 36.01
C GLU A 40 -15.47 -10.36 36.33
N SER A 41 -15.58 -10.02 37.62
CA SER A 41 -15.51 -8.64 38.12
C SER A 41 -14.51 -8.58 39.28
N ARG A 42 -13.50 -7.72 39.19
CA ARG A 42 -12.38 -7.66 40.15
C ARG A 42 -12.01 -6.22 40.47
N THR A 43 -11.55 -5.98 41.69
CA THR A 43 -10.92 -4.72 42.10
C THR A 43 -9.43 -4.94 42.35
N PHE A 44 -8.62 -3.96 41.94
CA PHE A 44 -7.19 -3.88 42.15
C PHE A 44 -6.90 -2.66 43.03
N SER A 45 -6.02 -2.80 44.02
CA SER A 45 -5.62 -1.68 44.90
C SER A 45 -4.36 -0.99 44.38
N SER A 46 -4.32 0.34 44.49
CA SER A 46 -3.16 1.16 44.14
C SER A 46 -1.97 0.88 45.05
N GLU A 47 -2.20 0.56 46.33
CA GLU A 47 -1.11 0.30 47.29
C GLU A 47 -0.28 -0.94 46.90
N ALA A 48 -0.94 -1.99 46.38
CA ALA A 48 -0.26 -3.18 45.87
C ALA A 48 0.55 -2.88 44.59
N THR A 49 0.10 -1.91 43.79
CA THR A 49 0.77 -1.50 42.55
C THR A 49 1.98 -0.62 42.85
N GLU A 50 1.88 0.32 43.79
CA GLU A 50 2.99 1.20 44.17
C GLU A 50 4.10 0.48 44.93
N GLN A 51 3.78 -0.47 45.83
CA GLN A 51 4.80 -1.27 46.52
C GLN A 51 5.62 -2.12 45.52
N ALA A 52 4.96 -2.74 44.54
CA ALA A 52 5.65 -3.45 43.46
C ALA A 52 6.53 -2.52 42.60
N GLN A 53 6.15 -1.24 42.46
CA GLN A 53 6.89 -0.26 41.67
C GLN A 53 8.10 0.34 42.42
N VAL A 54 8.07 0.39 43.75
CA VAL A 54 9.19 0.88 44.57
C VAL A 54 10.25 -0.20 44.83
N GLU A 55 9.87 -1.48 44.95
CA GLU A 55 10.85 -2.58 45.12
C GLU A 55 11.51 -3.02 43.78
N SER A 56 11.02 -2.56 42.63
CA SER A 56 11.48 -3.02 41.30
C SER A 56 12.46 -2.08 40.56
N GLU A 57 13.11 -1.12 41.25
CA GLU A 57 14.27 -0.40 40.66
C GLU A 57 15.52 -1.28 40.44
N GLN A 58 15.47 -2.58 40.82
CA GLN A 58 16.51 -3.57 40.50
C GLN A 58 16.05 -4.58 39.43
N GLU A 59 16.38 -4.26 38.16
CA GLU A 59 16.58 -5.14 36.99
C GLU A 59 15.51 -6.18 36.58
N SER A 60 14.36 -6.28 37.27
CA SER A 60 13.22 -7.06 36.78
C SER A 60 12.19 -6.17 36.09
N THR A 61 11.71 -6.60 34.92
CA THR A 61 10.59 -5.96 34.22
C THR A 61 9.30 -6.21 35.00
N GLY A 62 9.01 -5.33 35.97
CA GLY A 62 7.78 -5.36 36.76
C GLY A 62 6.56 -5.25 35.85
N ARG A 63 5.88 -6.37 35.65
CA ARG A 63 4.56 -6.42 35.00
C ARG A 63 3.52 -5.96 36.02
N SER A 64 2.57 -5.12 35.62
CA SER A 64 1.46 -4.78 36.51
C SER A 64 0.61 -6.03 36.77
N GLU A 65 0.01 -6.14 37.96
CA GLU A 65 -0.98 -7.20 38.26
C GLU A 65 -2.11 -7.19 37.22
N ILE A 66 -2.44 -6.00 36.70
CA ILE A 66 -3.42 -5.78 35.63
C ILE A 66 -2.94 -6.38 34.30
N ASP A 67 -1.65 -6.25 33.96
CA ASP A 67 -1.08 -6.82 32.73
C ASP A 67 -1.09 -8.35 32.80
N GLU A 68 -0.74 -8.94 33.95
CA GLU A 68 -0.78 -10.40 34.15
C GLU A 68 -2.22 -10.94 34.08
N TRP A 69 -3.18 -10.23 34.67
CA TRP A 69 -4.60 -10.60 34.59
C TRP A 69 -5.16 -10.49 33.16
N LEU A 70 -4.72 -9.48 32.38
CA LEU A 70 -5.10 -9.34 30.97
C LEU A 70 -4.43 -10.38 30.06
N GLU A 71 -3.17 -10.77 30.33
CA GLU A 71 -2.51 -11.88 29.63
C GLU A 71 -3.21 -13.21 29.92
N ALA A 72 -3.55 -13.49 31.18
CA ALA A 72 -4.26 -14.71 31.59
C ALA A 72 -5.63 -14.88 30.89
N HIS A 73 -6.32 -13.77 30.63
CA HIS A 73 -7.61 -13.75 29.93
C HIS A 73 -7.50 -13.61 28.40
N GLY A 74 -6.30 -13.56 27.82
CA GLY A 74 -6.10 -13.58 26.37
C GLY A 74 -6.36 -12.24 25.67
N SER A 75 -5.89 -11.14 26.26
CA SER A 75 -5.90 -9.78 25.67
C SER A 75 -7.27 -9.32 25.11
N PRO A 76 -8.30 -9.18 25.97
CA PRO A 76 -9.58 -8.57 25.57
C PRO A 76 -9.40 -7.10 25.16
N GLN A 77 -10.38 -6.51 24.47
CA GLN A 77 -10.34 -5.07 24.18
C GLN A 77 -10.46 -4.28 25.51
N VAL A 78 -9.46 -3.43 25.80
CA VAL A 78 -9.43 -2.62 27.01
C VAL A 78 -10.21 -1.32 26.79
N LEU A 79 -11.26 -1.11 27.59
CA LEU A 79 -12.03 0.12 27.68
C LEU A 79 -11.75 0.78 29.05
N VAL A 80 -11.53 2.10 29.09
CA VAL A 80 -11.31 2.87 30.33
C VAL A 80 -12.37 3.95 30.45
N LEU A 81 -13.09 3.97 31.57
CA LEU A 81 -14.08 5.01 31.86
C LEU A 81 -13.40 6.37 32.16
N LEU A 82 -13.92 7.43 31.54
CA LEU A 82 -13.49 8.81 31.68
C LEU A 82 -14.54 9.61 32.48
N PRO A 83 -14.15 10.15 33.66
CA PRO A 83 -15.01 10.98 34.48
C PRO A 83 -15.73 12.10 33.71
N ALA A 84 -17.01 12.31 33.99
CA ALA A 84 -17.81 13.38 33.38
C ALA A 84 -17.17 14.77 33.55
N ALA A 85 -16.47 15.00 34.67
CA ALA A 85 -15.72 16.24 34.94
C ALA A 85 -14.57 16.54 33.95
N GLN A 86 -14.14 15.54 33.18
CA GLN A 86 -13.01 15.62 32.25
C GLN A 86 -13.43 15.60 30.77
N THR A 87 -14.73 15.45 30.50
CA THR A 87 -15.31 15.34 29.16
C THR A 87 -16.41 16.38 28.96
N ILE A 88 -16.59 16.82 27.71
CA ILE A 88 -17.64 17.77 27.33
C ILE A 88 -18.57 17.06 26.36
N SER A 89 -19.78 16.73 26.83
CA SER A 89 -20.86 16.21 26.01
C SER A 89 -21.74 17.35 25.45
N ARG A 90 -22.20 17.19 24.21
CA ARG A 90 -23.21 18.05 23.58
C ARG A 90 -24.17 17.21 22.74
N VAL A 91 -25.45 17.56 22.78
CA VAL A 91 -26.45 17.06 21.85
C VAL A 91 -26.59 18.04 20.69
N LEU A 92 -26.71 17.51 19.47
CA LEU A 92 -26.83 18.23 18.22
C LEU A 92 -28.09 17.75 17.50
N ASP A 93 -29.04 18.63 17.25
CA ASP A 93 -30.20 18.29 16.42
C ASP A 93 -29.74 18.07 14.98
N LEU A 94 -30.19 16.99 14.36
CA LEU A 94 -29.86 16.59 12.99
C LEU A 94 -31.13 16.62 12.12
N SER A 95 -30.96 16.63 10.81
CA SER A 95 -32.07 16.56 9.87
C SER A 95 -32.51 15.10 9.69
N ASP A 96 -33.80 14.88 9.48
CA ASP A 96 -34.35 13.55 9.16
C ASP A 96 -34.04 13.17 7.69
N ALA A 97 -32.76 12.91 7.39
CA ALA A 97 -32.30 12.46 6.09
C ALA A 97 -32.52 10.94 5.92
N GLU A 98 -32.91 10.52 4.71
CA GLU A 98 -33.25 9.12 4.40
C GLU A 98 -32.04 8.17 4.40
N SER A 99 -30.81 8.69 4.30
CA SER A 99 -29.58 7.88 4.25
C SER A 99 -28.67 8.12 5.45
N PRO A 100 -28.09 7.07 6.06
CA PRO A 100 -27.25 7.21 7.25
C PRO A 100 -25.98 8.03 6.98
N ASP A 101 -25.35 7.85 5.81
CA ASP A 101 -24.14 8.57 5.41
C ASP A 101 -24.32 10.10 5.40
N GLN A 102 -25.51 10.58 5.02
CA GLN A 102 -25.83 12.02 5.04
C GLN A 102 -25.96 12.56 6.46
N VAL A 103 -26.56 11.78 7.37
CA VAL A 103 -26.70 12.13 8.78
C VAL A 103 -25.32 12.20 9.46
N ASP A 104 -24.44 11.24 9.17
CA ASP A 104 -23.05 11.25 9.65
C ASP A 104 -22.25 12.44 9.10
N GLN A 105 -22.48 12.82 7.84
CA GLN A 105 -21.84 14.00 7.24
C GLN A 105 -22.36 15.31 7.84
N GLU A 106 -23.67 15.43 8.09
CA GLU A 106 -24.27 16.57 8.79
C GLU A 106 -23.74 16.68 10.23
N LEU A 107 -23.69 15.55 10.94
CA LEU A 107 -23.15 15.47 12.31
C LEU A 107 -21.68 15.94 12.35
N ARG A 108 -20.84 15.50 11.40
CA ARG A 108 -19.44 15.97 11.30
C ARG A 108 -19.36 17.48 11.08
N LEU A 109 -20.13 18.04 10.14
CA LEU A 109 -20.13 19.48 9.85
C LEU A 109 -20.59 20.31 11.06
N LYS A 110 -21.64 19.85 11.77
CA LYS A 110 -22.11 20.50 13.01
C LYS A 110 -21.07 20.35 14.13
N ALA A 111 -20.47 19.18 14.32
CA ALA A 111 -19.44 18.94 15.32
C ALA A 111 -18.20 19.83 15.10
N GLU A 112 -17.71 19.96 13.87
CA GLU A 112 -16.59 20.86 13.54
C GLU A 112 -16.83 22.31 14.01
N SER A 113 -18.06 22.82 13.83
CA SER A 113 -18.46 24.16 14.28
C SER A 113 -18.46 24.32 15.81
N HIS A 114 -18.70 23.23 16.54
CA HIS A 114 -18.78 23.22 18.01
C HIS A 114 -17.44 22.93 18.70
N LEU A 115 -16.52 22.25 18.03
CA LEU A 115 -15.23 21.83 18.58
C LEU A 115 -14.18 22.95 18.61
N LEU A 116 -14.22 23.90 17.66
CA LEU A 116 -13.37 25.10 17.57
C LEU A 116 -11.85 24.87 17.80
N GLY A 117 -11.35 23.66 17.56
CA GLY A 117 -9.95 23.26 17.80
C GLY A 117 -9.57 22.93 19.26
N GLY A 118 -10.52 22.90 20.20
CA GLY A 118 -10.26 22.67 21.63
C GLY A 118 -9.90 21.23 22.02
N ALA A 119 -10.29 20.24 21.21
CA ALA A 119 -10.00 18.82 21.43
C ALA A 119 -9.34 18.19 20.18
N PRO A 120 -8.27 17.39 20.32
CA PRO A 120 -7.68 16.63 19.21
C PRO A 120 -8.67 15.62 18.63
N ALA A 121 -8.62 15.36 17.31
CA ALA A 121 -9.57 14.45 16.64
C ALA A 121 -9.61 13.00 17.19
N HIS A 122 -8.53 12.52 17.82
CA HIS A 122 -8.48 11.20 18.48
C HIS A 122 -9.09 11.18 19.90
N ARG A 123 -9.50 12.35 20.40
CA ARG A 123 -10.20 12.59 21.67
C ARG A 123 -11.63 13.12 21.44
N VAL A 124 -12.17 12.90 20.25
CA VAL A 124 -13.54 13.29 19.89
C VAL A 124 -14.29 12.06 19.42
N GLY A 125 -15.43 11.79 20.04
CA GLY A 125 -16.38 10.76 19.64
C GLY A 125 -17.67 11.42 19.16
N MET A 126 -18.23 10.94 18.06
CA MET A 126 -19.50 11.44 17.56
C MET A 126 -20.34 10.29 16.98
N ALA A 127 -21.59 10.18 17.41
CA ALA A 127 -22.53 9.17 16.92
C ALA A 127 -23.91 9.80 16.69
N ALA A 128 -24.55 9.44 15.59
CA ALA A 128 -25.96 9.74 15.37
C ALA A 128 -26.82 8.76 16.17
N LEU A 129 -27.87 9.24 16.82
CA LEU A 129 -28.82 8.42 17.55
C LEU A 129 -29.84 7.83 16.57
N ALA A 130 -30.40 6.68 16.93
CA ALA A 130 -31.57 6.11 16.27
C ALA A 130 -32.77 7.07 16.38
N ALA A 131 -33.48 7.29 15.28
CA ALA A 131 -34.64 8.18 15.25
C ALA A 131 -35.78 7.63 16.13
N ARG A 132 -36.29 8.45 17.05
CA ARG A 132 -37.37 8.08 17.97
C ARG A 132 -38.71 8.66 17.51
N LYS A 133 -39.80 7.95 17.77
CA LYS A 133 -41.15 8.35 17.33
C LYS A 133 -41.55 9.68 17.96
N GLY A 134 -41.61 10.75 17.16
CA GLY A 134 -42.07 12.08 17.57
C GLY A 134 -40.99 13.01 18.13
N GLN A 135 -39.72 12.57 18.19
CA GLN A 135 -38.57 13.41 18.52
C GLN A 135 -37.74 13.64 17.23
N PRO A 136 -37.07 14.79 17.06
CA PRO A 136 -36.14 15.00 15.95
C PRO A 136 -34.97 14.01 16.06
N ARG A 137 -34.37 13.62 14.93
CA ARG A 137 -33.12 12.87 14.98
C ARG A 137 -32.02 13.74 15.60
N GLN A 138 -31.25 13.15 16.53
CA GLN A 138 -30.19 13.84 17.25
C GLN A 138 -28.88 13.08 17.12
N GLY A 139 -27.77 13.81 17.26
CA GLY A 139 -26.43 13.24 17.37
C GLY A 139 -25.75 13.72 18.63
N ILE A 140 -24.84 12.90 19.14
CA ILE A 140 -24.10 13.20 20.36
C ILE A 140 -22.64 13.42 20.00
N LEU A 141 -22.09 14.52 20.51
CA LEU A 141 -20.69 14.88 20.41
C LEU A 141 -20.08 14.79 21.81
N ILE A 142 -19.05 13.98 21.97
CA ILE A 142 -18.24 13.90 23.18
C ILE A 142 -16.83 14.35 22.82
N SER A 143 -16.31 15.29 23.58
CA SER A 143 -14.95 15.80 23.40
C SER A 143 -14.18 15.75 24.71
N TRP A 144 -12.95 15.22 24.64
CA TRP A 144 -12.02 15.14 25.75
C TRP A 144 -10.88 16.17 25.52
N PRO A 145 -10.83 17.27 26.29
CA PRO A 145 -9.81 18.30 26.14
C PRO A 145 -8.38 17.76 26.28
N ALA A 146 -7.42 18.46 25.67
CA ALA A 146 -6.00 18.13 25.85
C ALA A 146 -5.48 18.44 27.28
N SER A 147 -6.18 19.28 28.02
CA SER A 147 -5.79 19.76 29.37
C SER A 147 -6.13 18.79 30.51
N SER A 148 -7.07 17.85 30.33
CA SER A 148 -7.35 16.84 31.36
C SER A 148 -6.32 15.73 31.32
N LEU A 149 -5.64 15.55 32.46
CA LEU A 149 -4.68 14.49 32.71
C LEU A 149 -5.43 13.27 33.26
N VAL A 150 -5.25 12.14 32.59
CA VAL A 150 -5.84 10.85 32.98
C VAL A 150 -4.72 9.84 33.02
N GLN A 151 -4.58 9.16 34.16
CA GLN A 151 -3.66 8.04 34.28
C GLN A 151 -4.32 6.81 33.65
N ALA A 152 -3.59 6.11 32.78
CA ALA A 152 -4.05 4.85 32.22
C ALA A 152 -3.72 3.70 33.20
N PRO A 153 -4.57 2.68 33.37
CA PRO A 153 -4.24 1.52 34.21
C PRO A 153 -3.05 0.72 33.67
N THR A 154 -2.83 0.75 32.35
CA THR A 154 -1.73 0.07 31.66
C THR A 154 -1.19 0.94 30.52
N GLN A 155 0.07 0.74 30.14
CA GLN A 155 0.67 1.42 28.97
C GLN A 155 0.43 0.66 27.64
N MET A 156 -0.59 -0.21 27.59
CA MET A 156 -0.85 -1.04 26.40
C MET A 156 -1.25 -0.21 25.17
N GLU A 157 -0.70 -0.58 24.01
CA GLU A 157 -1.18 -0.07 22.73
C GLU A 157 -2.53 -0.71 22.40
N GLY A 158 -3.60 0.09 22.36
CA GLY A 158 -4.94 -0.39 22.03
C GLY A 158 -6.03 -0.04 23.04
N THR A 159 -5.67 0.55 24.19
CA THR A 159 -6.63 1.06 25.17
C THR A 159 -7.51 2.15 24.58
N PHE A 160 -8.82 1.95 24.64
CA PHE A 160 -9.83 2.95 24.28
C PHE A 160 -10.47 3.55 25.54
N TYR A 161 -11.01 4.75 25.39
CA TYR A 161 -11.59 5.53 26.48
C TYR A 161 -13.06 5.83 26.21
N VAL A 162 -13.89 5.73 27.25
CA VAL A 162 -15.35 5.86 27.18
C VAL A 162 -15.79 6.88 28.22
N ALA A 163 -16.49 7.94 27.83
CA ALA A 163 -17.03 8.90 28.79
C ALA A 163 -18.21 8.29 29.58
N ASP A 164 -18.38 8.67 30.85
CA ASP A 164 -19.53 8.21 31.66
C ASP A 164 -20.87 8.51 30.98
N THR A 165 -20.98 9.64 30.28
CA THR A 165 -22.17 9.96 29.47
C THR A 165 -22.42 8.94 28.36
N ALA A 166 -21.38 8.43 27.68
CA ALA A 166 -21.52 7.36 26.69
C ALA A 166 -21.96 6.04 27.34
N ALA A 167 -21.48 5.74 28.55
CA ALA A 167 -21.90 4.57 29.30
C ALA A 167 -23.37 4.66 29.76
N LEU A 168 -23.81 5.82 30.27
CA LEU A 168 -25.22 6.09 30.58
C LEU A 168 -26.13 5.95 29.33
N LEU A 169 -25.66 6.43 28.16
CA LEU A 169 -26.39 6.28 26.89
C LEU A 169 -26.51 4.82 26.45
N GLY A 170 -25.50 3.99 26.74
CA GLY A 170 -25.53 2.54 26.53
C GLY A 170 -26.57 1.81 27.39
N MET A 171 -27.02 2.41 28.51
CA MET A 171 -28.08 1.86 29.36
C MET A 171 -29.50 2.31 28.96
N LEU A 172 -29.63 3.29 28.05
CA LEU A 172 -30.93 3.88 27.71
C LEU A 172 -31.75 2.90 26.84
N PRO A 173 -33.03 2.60 27.17
CA PRO A 173 -33.89 1.77 26.32
C PRO A 173 -34.19 2.42 24.96
N ILE A 174 -34.73 1.62 24.02
CA ILE A 174 -35.13 2.14 22.69
C ILE A 174 -36.38 3.03 22.84
N GLU A 175 -37.32 2.60 23.67
CA GLU A 175 -38.52 3.37 24.03
C GLU A 175 -38.15 4.62 24.86
N PRO A 176 -38.89 5.73 24.72
CA PRO A 176 -38.63 6.94 25.50
C PRO A 176 -38.97 6.71 26.98
N CYS A 177 -37.97 6.85 27.84
CA CYS A 177 -38.11 6.66 29.29
C CYS A 177 -38.05 8.03 29.95
N ALA A 178 -39.20 8.58 30.38
CA ALA A 178 -39.34 9.97 30.85
C ALA A 178 -38.70 10.26 32.23
N GLN A 179 -37.58 9.60 32.55
CA GLN A 179 -36.83 9.69 33.80
C GLN A 179 -35.34 9.92 33.50
N ALA A 180 -34.60 10.41 34.50
CA ALA A 180 -33.17 10.69 34.35
C ALA A 180 -32.33 9.44 34.67
N LEU A 181 -31.31 9.18 33.86
CA LEU A 181 -30.16 8.37 34.25
C LEU A 181 -29.07 9.32 34.74
N ILE A 182 -28.56 9.07 35.95
CA ILE A 182 -27.59 9.95 36.61
C ILE A 182 -26.44 9.10 37.10
N HIS A 183 -25.22 9.53 36.82
CA HIS A 183 -24.01 9.04 37.47
C HIS A 183 -23.29 10.23 38.10
N ALA A 184 -22.97 10.11 39.38
CA ALA A 184 -22.26 11.14 40.12
C ALA A 184 -21.19 10.50 41.01
N ASP A 185 -19.96 11.00 40.92
CA ASP A 185 -18.83 10.58 41.74
C ASP A 185 -18.20 11.80 42.41
N GLN A 186 -18.31 11.83 43.74
CA GLN A 186 -17.79 12.91 44.58
C GLN A 186 -16.26 13.00 44.52
N GLN A 187 -15.55 11.88 44.36
CA GLN A 187 -14.08 11.82 44.38
C GLN A 187 -13.47 12.52 43.18
N THR A 188 -14.07 12.34 42.00
CA THR A 188 -13.72 13.08 40.78
C THR A 188 -14.47 14.40 40.63
N GLY A 189 -15.48 14.65 41.47
CA GLY A 189 -16.37 15.82 41.41
C GLY A 189 -17.20 15.82 40.13
N SER A 190 -17.46 14.64 39.57
CA SER A 190 -18.08 14.46 38.26
C SER A 190 -19.58 14.17 38.38
N VAL A 191 -20.37 14.78 37.50
CA VAL A 191 -21.80 14.51 37.36
C VAL A 191 -22.14 14.37 35.88
N ALA A 192 -22.61 13.19 35.49
CA ALA A 192 -23.20 12.90 34.19
C ALA A 192 -24.71 12.74 34.32
N VAL A 193 -25.46 13.43 33.46
CA VAL A 193 -26.93 13.36 33.40
C VAL A 193 -27.36 13.04 31.98
N VAL A 194 -28.21 12.03 31.83
CA VAL A 194 -28.94 11.71 30.60
C VAL A 194 -30.44 11.76 30.91
N LEU A 195 -31.17 12.68 30.28
CA LEU A 195 -32.60 12.89 30.51
C LEU A 195 -33.37 12.81 29.20
N ASP A 196 -34.37 11.92 29.14
CA ASP A 196 -35.31 11.84 28.01
C ASP A 196 -36.41 12.92 28.19
N SER A 197 -36.37 13.97 27.38
CA SER A 197 -37.37 15.05 27.37
C SER A 197 -38.39 14.83 26.24
N SER A 198 -39.56 15.47 26.33
CA SER A 198 -40.50 15.47 25.19
C SER A 198 -39.90 16.05 23.91
N ASP A 199 -38.93 16.97 24.01
CA ASP A 199 -38.30 17.64 22.87
C ASP A 199 -37.11 16.83 22.29
N GLY A 200 -36.62 15.80 23.00
CA GLY A 200 -35.46 15.00 22.61
C GLY A 200 -34.64 14.51 23.80
N LEU A 201 -33.51 13.87 23.53
CA LEU A 201 -32.57 13.42 24.56
C LEU A 201 -31.65 14.57 24.97
N LEU A 202 -31.41 14.71 26.27
CA LEU A 202 -30.54 15.73 26.85
C LEU A 202 -29.38 15.04 27.56
N VAL A 203 -28.16 15.45 27.24
CA VAL A 203 -26.94 14.89 27.82
C VAL A 203 -26.06 16.02 28.33
N ARG A 204 -25.70 15.97 29.62
CA ARG A 204 -24.84 16.94 30.29
C ARG A 204 -23.72 16.21 31.03
N SER A 205 -22.51 16.74 30.90
CA SER A 205 -21.36 16.41 31.73
C SER A 205 -20.91 17.68 32.45
N THR A 206 -20.73 17.58 33.76
CA THR A 206 -20.42 18.71 34.64
C THR A 206 -19.41 18.31 35.70
N ARG A 207 -18.72 19.34 36.22
CA ARG A 207 -17.89 19.23 37.41
C ARG A 207 -18.49 20.10 38.51
N GLU A 208 -18.88 19.48 39.61
CA GLU A 208 -19.41 20.15 40.80
C GLU A 208 -18.34 20.13 41.92
N ASP A 209 -18.59 20.88 42.99
CA ASP A 209 -17.62 21.07 44.09
C ASP A 209 -17.66 19.94 45.12
N GLN A 210 -16.52 19.63 45.75
CA GLN A 210 -16.31 18.39 46.51
C GLN A 210 -16.46 18.56 48.03
N GLU A 211 -16.50 19.80 48.53
CA GLU A 211 -16.15 20.13 49.92
C GLU A 211 -17.15 19.64 51.01
N GLU A 212 -18.43 19.39 50.70
CA GLU A 212 -19.42 18.95 51.71
C GLU A 212 -20.51 18.01 51.15
N SER A 213 -20.70 16.82 51.76
CA SER A 213 -21.55 15.72 51.26
C SER A 213 -23.04 16.07 51.09
N ASP A 214 -23.61 16.89 51.97
CA ASP A 214 -25.01 17.30 51.82
C ASP A 214 -25.15 18.38 50.73
N SER A 215 -24.18 19.29 50.60
CA SER A 215 -24.11 20.25 49.48
C SER A 215 -23.91 19.58 48.11
N TRP A 216 -23.24 18.41 48.10
CA TRP A 216 -23.02 17.60 46.90
C TRP A 216 -24.33 17.04 46.37
N LYS A 217 -25.18 16.49 47.25
CA LYS A 217 -26.53 15.98 46.90
C LYS A 217 -27.41 17.08 46.34
N ASP A 218 -27.46 18.24 47.00
CA ASP A 218 -28.19 19.42 46.52
C ASP A 218 -27.65 19.90 45.15
N SER A 219 -26.34 19.76 44.91
CA SER A 219 -25.71 20.12 43.63
C SER A 219 -26.05 19.13 42.50
N ILE A 220 -26.22 17.83 42.79
CA ILE A 220 -26.76 16.84 41.84
C ILE A 220 -28.22 17.22 41.48
N VAL A 221 -29.07 17.46 42.49
CA VAL A 221 -30.48 17.88 42.26
C VAL A 221 -30.54 19.15 41.42
N ARG A 222 -29.75 20.18 41.77
CA ARG A 222 -29.62 21.42 40.99
C ARG A 222 -29.23 21.13 39.54
N THR A 223 -28.22 20.30 39.30
CA THR A 223 -27.71 20.00 37.96
C THR A 223 -28.74 19.28 37.09
N VAL A 224 -29.49 18.34 37.65
CA VAL A 224 -30.59 17.66 36.96
C VAL A 224 -31.72 18.65 36.64
N MET A 225 -32.07 19.53 37.59
CA MET A 225 -33.09 20.56 37.41
C MET A 225 -32.72 21.61 36.35
N GLU A 226 -31.50 22.13 36.38
CA GLU A 226 -30.99 23.01 35.32
C GLU A 226 -31.03 22.33 33.94
N THR A 227 -30.73 21.03 33.88
CA THR A 227 -30.75 20.25 32.63
C THR A 227 -32.17 20.08 32.11
N ALA A 228 -33.14 19.76 32.99
CA ALA A 228 -34.56 19.67 32.62
C ALA A 228 -35.12 21.04 32.17
N ILE A 229 -34.74 22.13 32.84
CA ILE A 229 -35.15 23.49 32.48
C ILE A 229 -34.52 23.94 31.16
N ALA A 230 -33.24 23.66 30.92
CA ALA A 230 -32.59 23.89 29.63
C ALA A 230 -33.26 23.08 28.51
N GLY A 231 -33.71 21.87 28.85
CA GLY A 231 -34.56 20.99 28.05
C GLY A 231 -35.99 21.43 27.81
N ARG A 232 -36.39 22.62 28.31
CA ARG A 232 -37.73 23.20 28.22
C ARG A 232 -38.85 22.36 28.83
N GLU A 233 -38.52 21.45 29.76
CA GLU A 233 -39.52 20.61 30.37
C GLU A 233 -40.54 21.40 31.19
N THR A 234 -41.76 20.86 31.26
CA THR A 234 -42.87 21.53 31.96
C THR A 234 -42.60 21.62 33.47
N THR A 235 -42.97 22.74 34.10
CA THR A 235 -42.76 22.95 35.55
C THR A 235 -43.42 21.90 36.44
N GLY A 236 -44.44 21.18 35.95
CA GLY A 236 -45.03 20.03 36.62
C GLY A 236 -44.09 18.82 36.64
N LYS A 237 -43.57 18.42 35.47
CA LYS A 237 -42.59 17.33 35.35
C LYS A 237 -41.28 17.65 36.07
N VAL A 238 -40.79 18.90 35.98
CA VAL A 238 -39.58 19.34 36.69
C VAL A 238 -39.74 19.11 38.20
N LYS A 239 -40.90 19.47 38.79
CA LYS A 239 -41.19 19.18 40.21
C LYS A 239 -41.35 17.69 40.52
N GLN A 240 -41.92 16.92 39.61
CA GLN A 240 -42.03 15.47 39.77
C GLN A 240 -40.64 14.81 39.78
N LEU A 241 -39.78 15.15 38.81
CA LEU A 241 -38.39 14.70 38.76
C LEU A 241 -37.60 15.15 40.01
N GLN A 242 -37.82 16.38 40.50
CA GLN A 242 -37.23 16.83 41.77
C GLN A 242 -37.66 15.93 42.93
N GLN A 243 -38.96 15.65 43.06
CA GLN A 243 -39.49 14.83 44.15
C GLN A 243 -39.02 13.37 44.05
N GLU A 244 -39.04 12.76 42.86
CA GLU A 244 -38.53 11.40 42.63
C GLU A 244 -37.03 11.31 42.95
N LEU A 245 -36.27 12.36 42.63
CA LEU A 245 -34.83 12.45 42.90
C LEU A 245 -34.53 12.62 44.40
N GLU A 246 -35.21 13.57 45.06
CA GLU A 246 -35.10 13.80 46.51
C GLU A 246 -35.56 12.57 47.33
N GLU A 247 -36.60 11.86 46.88
CA GLU A 247 -37.07 10.62 47.51
C GLU A 247 -36.08 9.47 47.30
N SER A 248 -35.48 9.35 46.11
CA SER A 248 -34.41 8.36 45.84
C SER A 248 -33.16 8.63 46.69
N ILE A 249 -32.77 9.92 46.83
CA ILE A 249 -31.65 10.36 47.67
C ILE A 249 -31.93 10.15 49.16
N GLY A 250 -33.14 10.49 49.63
CA GLY A 250 -33.49 10.43 51.04
C GLY A 250 -33.86 9.03 51.55
N SER A 251 -34.37 8.14 50.70
CA SER A 251 -34.79 6.79 51.09
C SER A 251 -33.63 5.79 51.19
N THR A 252 -32.57 5.97 50.39
CA THR A 252 -31.45 5.03 50.35
C THR A 252 -30.45 5.35 51.46
N ARG A 253 -30.55 4.63 52.58
CA ARG A 253 -29.72 4.82 53.78
C ARG A 253 -28.21 4.71 53.53
N GLU A 254 -27.79 4.01 52.48
CA GLU A 254 -26.39 3.91 52.04
C GLU A 254 -25.84 5.22 51.47
N TRP A 255 -26.69 6.07 50.89
CA TRP A 255 -26.26 7.34 50.26
C TRP A 255 -25.94 8.44 51.29
N GLN A 256 -25.97 8.11 52.58
CA GLN A 256 -25.39 8.96 53.61
C GLN A 256 -23.85 8.93 53.56
N ASP A 257 -23.27 7.76 53.25
CA ASP A 257 -21.81 7.54 53.24
C ASP A 257 -21.23 7.21 51.83
N ALA A 258 -22.08 6.91 50.84
CA ALA A 258 -21.63 6.57 49.49
C ALA A 258 -21.06 7.80 48.73
N THR A 259 -19.77 7.73 48.34
CA THR A 259 -19.11 8.74 47.51
C THR A 259 -19.50 8.66 46.03
N GLU A 260 -20.18 7.59 45.63
CA GLU A 260 -20.72 7.38 44.29
C GLU A 260 -22.22 7.14 44.33
N ILE A 261 -22.92 7.70 43.35
CA ILE A 261 -24.35 7.54 43.13
C ILE A 261 -24.58 7.20 41.66
N LEU A 262 -25.07 5.99 41.38
CA LEU A 262 -25.64 5.61 40.09
C LEU A 262 -27.15 5.44 40.24
N MET A 263 -27.91 6.19 39.44
CA MET A 263 -29.36 6.09 39.33
C MET A 263 -29.74 5.57 37.95
N VAL A 264 -30.44 4.43 37.93
CA VAL A 264 -31.01 3.83 36.74
C VAL A 264 -32.52 3.70 36.97
N PRO A 265 -33.37 4.23 36.06
CA PRO A 265 -34.81 4.01 36.12
C PRO A 265 -35.18 2.52 36.15
N ASP A 266 -36.16 2.16 36.98
CA ASP A 266 -36.77 0.82 37.08
C ASP A 266 -36.99 0.12 35.73
N SER A 267 -37.44 0.88 34.72
CA SER A 267 -37.70 0.37 33.37
C SER A 267 -36.43 0.09 32.57
N ALA A 268 -35.38 0.89 32.75
CA ALA A 268 -34.07 0.65 32.17
C ALA A 268 -33.36 -0.52 32.88
N GLN A 269 -33.44 -0.60 34.22
CA GLN A 269 -32.85 -1.69 34.98
C GLN A 269 -33.43 -3.06 34.58
N ARG A 270 -34.77 -3.20 34.52
CA ARG A 270 -35.41 -4.46 34.08
C ARG A 270 -34.99 -4.89 32.67
N HIS A 271 -34.81 -3.93 31.76
CA HIS A 271 -34.35 -4.20 30.40
C HIS A 271 -32.87 -4.64 30.36
N LEU A 272 -32.02 -4.05 31.21
CA LEU A 272 -30.63 -4.47 31.39
C LEU A 272 -30.52 -5.86 32.03
N GLU A 273 -31.38 -6.18 32.99
CA GLU A 273 -31.49 -7.52 33.61
C GLU A 273 -31.93 -8.60 32.61
N GLU A 274 -32.80 -8.26 31.64
CA GLU A 274 -33.20 -9.17 30.55
C GLU A 274 -32.05 -9.46 29.57
N ILE A 275 -31.21 -8.46 29.31
CA ILE A 275 -30.07 -8.55 28.38
C ILE A 275 -28.81 -9.16 29.06
N THR A 276 -28.70 -9.06 30.38
CA THR A 276 -27.46 -9.40 31.11
C THR A 276 -27.55 -10.76 31.81
N GLU A 277 -26.87 -11.76 31.25
CA GLU A 277 -26.69 -13.06 31.87
C GLU A 277 -25.66 -12.97 33.00
N GLY A 278 -26.15 -13.11 34.24
CA GLY A 278 -25.34 -13.02 35.46
C GLY A 278 -25.91 -12.12 36.57
N SER A 279 -27.09 -11.51 36.37
CA SER A 279 -27.89 -10.72 37.33
C SER A 279 -27.41 -10.77 38.79
N GLY A 280 -26.62 -9.77 39.21
CA GLY A 280 -26.34 -9.52 40.62
C GLY A 280 -27.46 -8.74 41.32
N ASP A 281 -27.38 -8.63 42.64
CA ASP A 281 -28.30 -7.83 43.45
C ASP A 281 -28.26 -6.33 43.10
N SER A 282 -29.20 -5.53 43.64
CA SER A 282 -29.26 -4.08 43.39
C SER A 282 -27.95 -3.34 43.71
N GLU A 283 -27.20 -3.77 44.73
CA GLU A 283 -25.87 -3.23 45.07
C GLU A 283 -24.82 -3.51 43.97
N TRP A 284 -24.90 -4.68 43.32
CA TRP A 284 -24.01 -5.04 42.21
C TRP A 284 -24.27 -4.13 40.99
N TRP A 285 -25.54 -3.86 40.68
CA TRP A 285 -25.90 -2.90 39.62
C TRP A 285 -25.44 -1.48 39.91
N LYS A 286 -25.51 -1.00 41.17
CA LYS A 286 -24.93 0.30 41.56
C LYS A 286 -23.42 0.37 41.29
N THR A 287 -22.70 -0.73 41.52
CA THR A 287 -21.22 -0.79 41.44
C THR A 287 -20.70 -1.01 40.01
N TRP A 288 -21.40 -1.84 39.22
CA TRP A 288 -20.95 -2.34 37.93
C TRP A 288 -21.80 -1.93 36.73
N GLY A 289 -22.97 -1.32 36.96
CA GLY A 289 -23.92 -0.93 35.92
C GLY A 289 -23.33 0.04 34.90
N LEU A 290 -22.47 0.97 35.34
CA LEU A 290 -21.80 1.91 34.45
C LEU A 290 -20.82 1.19 33.50
N GLN A 291 -20.08 0.20 34.00
CA GLN A 291 -19.15 -0.61 33.21
C GLN A 291 -19.92 -1.45 32.16
N ILE A 292 -21.10 -1.98 32.52
CA ILE A 292 -22.01 -2.67 31.59
C ILE A 292 -22.56 -1.70 30.54
N GLY A 293 -22.95 -0.49 30.93
CA GLY A 293 -23.35 0.58 30.02
C GLY A 293 -22.26 0.94 29.00
N ALA A 294 -21.00 0.99 29.42
CA ALA A 294 -19.85 1.21 28.53
C ALA A 294 -19.62 0.04 27.56
N LEU A 295 -19.77 -1.20 28.04
CA LEU A 295 -19.69 -2.42 27.22
C LEU A 295 -20.77 -2.42 26.11
N LEU A 296 -22.03 -2.13 26.49
CA LEU A 296 -23.17 -2.01 25.59
C LEU A 296 -22.99 -0.88 24.57
N ALA A 297 -22.58 0.31 25.02
CA ALA A 297 -22.32 1.45 24.15
C ALA A 297 -21.26 1.14 23.08
N ASN A 298 -20.22 0.39 23.44
CA ASN A 298 -19.14 0.03 22.52
C ASN A 298 -19.51 -1.08 21.51
N ALA A 299 -20.54 -1.88 21.82
CA ALA A 299 -20.99 -2.98 20.96
C ALA A 299 -22.08 -2.59 19.94
N GLY A 300 -22.90 -1.59 20.27
CA GLY A 300 -23.98 -1.09 19.40
C GLY A 300 -23.60 0.11 18.53
N GLU A 301 -24.63 0.85 18.08
CA GLU A 301 -24.51 2.06 17.25
C GLU A 301 -23.68 3.19 17.88
N LEU A 302 -23.54 3.19 19.21
CA LEU A 302 -22.78 4.19 19.98
C LEU A 302 -21.26 3.95 19.98
N LYS A 303 -20.76 2.90 19.31
CA LYS A 303 -19.32 2.57 19.21
C LYS A 303 -18.40 3.74 18.82
N PRO A 304 -18.78 4.70 17.97
CA PRO A 304 -17.94 5.88 17.70
C PRO A 304 -17.68 6.77 18.94
N LEU A 305 -18.54 6.72 19.97
CA LEU A 305 -18.37 7.44 21.24
C LEU A 305 -17.34 6.77 22.17
N THR A 306 -17.09 5.46 21.99
CA THR A 306 -16.24 4.65 22.86
C THR A 306 -14.82 4.47 22.33
N THR A 307 -14.52 5.00 21.14
CA THR A 307 -13.21 4.88 20.48
C THR A 307 -12.23 6.02 20.79
N LEU A 308 -12.42 6.76 21.90
CA LEU A 308 -11.50 7.84 22.30
C LEU A 308 -10.12 7.26 22.67
N GLN A 309 -9.05 8.02 22.45
CA GLN A 309 -7.67 7.58 22.71
C GLN A 309 -6.87 8.65 23.45
N LEU A 310 -6.03 8.24 24.41
CA LEU A 310 -5.15 9.17 25.14
C LEU A 310 -4.09 9.80 24.23
N ARG A 311 -3.54 9.00 23.31
CA ARG A 311 -2.55 9.39 22.30
C ARG A 311 -3.15 9.09 20.93
N LYS A 312 -2.87 9.93 19.93
CA LYS A 312 -3.17 9.61 18.52
C LYS A 312 -2.51 8.27 18.22
N LYS A 313 -3.28 7.22 17.91
CA LYS A 313 -2.73 5.98 17.35
C LYS A 313 -1.78 6.38 16.23
N SER A 314 -0.49 6.14 16.42
CA SER A 314 0.45 6.25 15.32
C SER A 314 0.02 5.19 14.33
N GLU A 315 -0.67 5.65 13.29
CA GLU A 315 -0.82 4.90 12.06
C GLU A 315 0.58 4.37 11.75
N SER A 316 0.74 3.05 11.83
CA SER A 316 2.01 2.38 11.60
C SER A 316 2.26 2.49 10.11
N ILE A 317 2.74 3.67 9.71
CA ILE A 317 3.22 3.94 8.37
C ILE A 317 4.23 2.84 8.12
N GLY A 318 3.94 1.93 7.18
CA GLY A 318 4.69 0.69 7.02
C GLY A 318 6.18 0.97 6.81
N PRO A 319 7.05 -0.05 6.78
CA PRO A 319 8.51 0.14 6.86
C PRO A 319 9.09 1.18 5.87
N LEU A 320 8.45 1.40 4.71
CA LEU A 320 8.79 2.46 3.75
C LEU A 320 8.43 3.89 4.20
N GLY A 321 7.36 4.08 4.96
CA GLY A 321 6.90 5.37 5.48
C GLY A 321 7.61 5.82 6.76
N GLU A 322 8.11 4.88 7.56
CA GLU A 322 9.04 5.19 8.64
C GLU A 322 10.39 5.70 8.08
N ILE A 323 10.85 5.12 6.97
CA ILE A 323 11.98 5.62 6.18
C ILE A 323 11.72 7.06 5.68
N THR A 324 10.54 7.37 5.10
CA THR A 324 10.24 8.75 4.64
C THR A 324 10.13 9.76 5.78
N LYS A 325 9.61 9.38 6.95
CA LYS A 325 9.58 10.23 8.13
C LYS A 325 11.00 10.54 8.64
N ASN A 326 11.90 9.55 8.62
CA ASN A 326 13.29 9.69 9.03
C ASN A 326 14.17 10.48 8.03
N PHE A 327 13.74 10.74 6.80
CA PHE A 327 14.40 11.68 5.89
C PHE A 327 14.26 13.16 6.32
N SER A 328 13.38 13.48 7.27
CA SER A 328 13.20 14.87 7.76
C SER A 328 14.26 15.33 8.76
N SER A 329 15.10 14.43 9.30
CA SER A 329 16.15 14.79 10.26
C SER A 329 17.52 14.98 9.58
N LEU A 330 18.19 16.08 9.91
CA LEU A 330 19.49 16.43 9.31
C LEU A 330 20.59 15.40 9.64
N GLN A 331 20.54 14.81 10.84
CA GLN A 331 21.54 13.85 11.31
C GLN A 331 21.40 12.49 10.62
N THR A 332 20.18 11.97 10.46
CA THR A 332 19.92 10.73 9.73
C THR A 332 20.24 10.87 8.25
N MET A 333 19.96 12.03 7.63
CA MET A 333 20.33 12.30 6.23
C MET A 333 21.86 12.20 6.02
N CYS A 334 22.67 12.83 6.88
CA CYS A 334 24.13 12.75 6.78
C CYS A 334 24.65 11.31 6.97
N MET A 335 24.12 10.57 7.94
CA MET A 335 24.50 9.17 8.16
C MET A 335 24.10 8.27 6.99
N MET A 336 22.93 8.49 6.38
CA MET A 336 22.49 7.71 5.21
C MET A 336 23.32 8.02 3.96
N VAL A 337 23.65 9.29 3.71
CA VAL A 337 24.57 9.67 2.61
C VAL A 337 25.94 9.03 2.81
N LEU A 338 26.48 9.06 4.04
CA LEU A 338 27.74 8.39 4.37
C LEU A 338 27.65 6.87 4.14
N ALA A 339 26.56 6.22 4.56
CA ALA A 339 26.32 4.80 4.33
C ALA A 339 26.23 4.45 2.83
N VAL A 340 25.63 5.31 2.01
CA VAL A 340 25.59 5.13 0.54
C VAL A 340 26.98 5.28 -0.08
N PHE A 341 27.81 6.24 0.37
CA PHE A 341 29.19 6.35 -0.09
C PHE A 341 30.03 5.13 0.31
N ILE A 342 29.90 4.65 1.54
CA ILE A 342 30.53 3.40 2.02
C ILE A 342 30.07 2.23 1.15
N ALA A 343 28.77 2.03 0.95
CA ALA A 343 28.23 0.97 0.12
C ALA A 343 28.77 1.03 -1.32
N ALA A 344 28.77 2.21 -1.95
CA ALA A 344 29.29 2.40 -3.30
C ALA A 344 30.79 2.06 -3.43
N THR A 345 31.59 2.30 -2.38
CA THR A 345 33.03 1.95 -2.37
C THR A 345 33.28 0.47 -2.07
N PHE A 346 32.59 -0.11 -1.09
CA PHE A 346 32.89 -1.46 -0.60
C PHE A 346 32.17 -2.59 -1.35
N ILE A 347 30.96 -2.36 -1.91
CA ILE A 347 30.25 -3.37 -2.72
C ILE A 347 31.08 -3.91 -3.90
N PRO A 348 31.72 -3.09 -4.76
CA PRO A 348 32.51 -3.62 -5.87
C PRO A 348 33.74 -4.41 -5.40
N ILE A 349 34.37 -4.01 -4.29
CA ILE A 349 35.49 -4.73 -3.68
C ILE A 349 35.03 -6.10 -3.16
N PHE A 350 33.92 -6.14 -2.42
CA PHE A 350 33.36 -7.38 -1.88
C PHE A 350 32.87 -8.32 -3.00
N ALA A 351 32.24 -7.78 -4.06
CA ALA A 351 31.82 -8.57 -5.22
C ALA A 351 33.02 -9.14 -6.00
N ALA A 352 34.11 -8.39 -6.14
CA ALA A 352 35.34 -8.88 -6.74
C ALA A 352 36.00 -9.98 -5.88
N TRP A 353 36.05 -9.80 -4.56
CA TRP A 353 36.58 -10.78 -3.62
C TRP A 353 35.74 -12.08 -3.60
N LEU A 354 34.41 -11.98 -3.54
CA LEU A 354 33.52 -13.14 -3.61
C LEU A 354 33.68 -13.89 -4.94
N ARG A 355 33.82 -13.17 -6.05
CA ARG A 355 34.08 -13.76 -7.37
C ARG A 355 35.43 -14.48 -7.43
N LEU A 356 36.48 -13.91 -6.82
CA LEU A 356 37.80 -14.54 -6.72
C LEU A 356 37.70 -15.83 -5.92
N ALA A 357 37.10 -15.80 -4.73
CA ALA A 357 36.94 -16.97 -3.87
C ALA A 357 36.15 -18.12 -4.55
N ILE A 358 35.12 -17.80 -5.34
CA ILE A 358 34.36 -18.80 -6.13
C ILE A 358 35.19 -19.40 -7.28
N VAL A 359 36.15 -18.66 -7.84
CA VAL A 359 37.06 -19.16 -8.87
C VAL A 359 38.16 -20.03 -8.25
N GLU A 360 38.78 -19.56 -7.17
CA GLU A 360 39.78 -20.32 -6.41
C GLU A 360 39.21 -21.64 -5.87
N SER A 361 37.96 -21.66 -5.37
CA SER A 361 37.32 -22.89 -4.89
C SER A 361 36.87 -23.85 -5.99
N LYS A 362 37.07 -23.52 -7.27
CA LYS A 362 36.62 -24.32 -8.44
C LYS A 362 37.73 -24.64 -9.43
N VAL A 363 38.93 -24.10 -9.24
CA VAL A 363 40.07 -24.27 -10.14
C VAL A 363 41.28 -24.66 -9.30
N ASP A 364 41.45 -25.98 -9.09
CA ASP A 364 42.57 -26.54 -8.32
C ASP A 364 43.94 -26.24 -8.95
N ASP A 365 44.02 -25.84 -10.23
CA ASP A 365 45.28 -25.61 -10.93
C ASP A 365 45.21 -24.43 -11.94
N ILE A 366 45.33 -23.20 -11.42
CA ILE A 366 45.37 -21.96 -12.22
C ILE A 366 46.46 -21.97 -13.32
N PRO A 367 47.69 -22.50 -13.10
CA PRO A 367 48.70 -22.64 -14.15
C PRO A 367 48.21 -23.43 -15.37
N ALA A 368 47.54 -24.57 -15.15
CA ALA A 368 47.02 -25.42 -16.23
C ALA A 368 45.95 -24.70 -17.06
N LEU A 369 45.09 -23.89 -16.42
CA LEU A 369 44.08 -23.09 -17.11
C LEU A 369 44.72 -22.04 -18.03
N SER A 370 45.76 -21.33 -17.58
CA SER A 370 46.45 -20.34 -18.42
C SER A 370 47.14 -20.97 -19.65
N ALA A 371 47.73 -22.16 -19.49
CA ALA A 371 48.27 -22.94 -20.61
C ALA A 371 47.18 -23.33 -21.63
N SER A 372 46.00 -23.75 -21.17
CA SER A 372 44.89 -24.08 -22.09
C SER A 372 44.33 -22.85 -22.83
N LEU A 373 44.21 -21.69 -22.17
CA LEU A 373 43.75 -20.46 -22.83
C LEU A 373 44.71 -20.01 -23.94
N THR A 374 46.02 -20.04 -23.71
CA THR A 374 46.99 -19.65 -24.75
C THR A 374 46.98 -20.59 -25.96
N THR A 375 46.74 -21.90 -25.77
CA THR A 375 46.59 -22.84 -26.89
C THR A 375 45.28 -22.64 -27.65
N PHE A 376 44.17 -22.31 -26.97
CA PHE A 376 42.91 -21.93 -27.64
C PHE A 376 43.04 -20.63 -28.45
N GLU A 377 43.75 -19.61 -27.96
CA GLU A 377 44.00 -18.38 -28.71
C GLU A 377 44.85 -18.62 -29.96
N GLN A 378 45.91 -19.42 -29.84
CA GLN A 378 46.74 -19.85 -30.98
C GLN A 378 45.92 -20.63 -32.01
N GLN A 379 45.09 -21.59 -31.58
CA GLN A 379 44.18 -22.31 -32.48
C GLN A 379 43.21 -21.35 -33.18
N LYS A 380 42.59 -20.41 -32.45
CA LYS A 380 41.67 -19.42 -33.03
C LYS A 380 42.36 -18.55 -34.09
N ALA A 381 43.61 -18.14 -33.88
CA ALA A 381 44.40 -17.40 -34.87
C ALA A 381 44.69 -18.23 -36.13
N VAL A 382 45.05 -19.51 -35.98
CA VAL A 382 45.26 -20.44 -37.10
C VAL A 382 43.96 -20.69 -37.87
N TYR A 383 42.83 -20.92 -37.19
CA TYR A 383 41.54 -21.10 -37.82
C TYR A 383 41.06 -19.83 -38.56
N ALA A 384 41.33 -18.64 -38.03
CA ALA A 384 41.03 -17.39 -38.73
C ALA A 384 41.82 -17.27 -40.05
N GLN A 385 43.09 -17.67 -40.07
CA GLN A 385 43.91 -17.69 -41.29
C GLN A 385 43.45 -18.76 -42.30
N MET A 386 42.93 -19.90 -41.85
CA MET A 386 42.36 -20.94 -42.73
C MET A 386 40.99 -20.54 -43.29
N ALA A 387 40.15 -19.88 -42.49
CA ALA A 387 38.84 -19.38 -42.91
C ALA A 387 38.97 -18.27 -43.99
N GLY A 388 40.01 -17.45 -43.92
CA GLY A 388 40.32 -16.47 -44.97
C GLY A 388 40.74 -17.06 -46.32
N ARG A 389 41.04 -18.37 -46.38
CA ARG A 389 41.55 -19.08 -47.58
C ARG A 389 40.58 -20.08 -48.21
N SER A 390 39.38 -20.28 -47.66
CA SER A 390 38.50 -21.38 -48.09
C SER A 390 37.04 -20.93 -48.28
N TRP A 391 36.83 -20.02 -49.25
CA TRP A 391 35.49 -19.56 -49.61
C TRP A 391 34.68 -20.68 -50.29
N PRO A 392 33.43 -20.95 -49.86
CA PRO A 392 32.56 -21.94 -50.50
C PRO A 392 32.00 -21.36 -51.81
N MET A 393 32.75 -21.51 -52.91
CA MET A 393 32.45 -20.88 -54.21
C MET A 393 31.04 -21.18 -54.73
N THR A 394 30.55 -22.41 -54.58
CA THR A 394 29.19 -22.80 -54.97
C THR A 394 28.12 -22.00 -54.23
N LYS A 395 28.36 -21.67 -52.95
CA LYS A 395 27.44 -20.85 -52.15
C LYS A 395 27.52 -19.38 -52.57
N LEU A 396 28.73 -18.82 -52.71
CA LEU A 396 28.89 -17.41 -53.15
C LEU A 396 28.26 -17.16 -54.52
N LEU A 397 28.36 -18.14 -55.44
CA LEU A 397 27.73 -18.06 -56.75
C LEU A 397 26.20 -18.14 -56.67
N GLY A 398 25.64 -18.98 -55.78
CA GLY A 398 24.20 -19.04 -55.50
C GLY A 398 23.66 -17.76 -54.86
N ASP A 399 24.36 -17.25 -53.83
CA ASP A 399 24.04 -15.98 -53.17
C ASP A 399 24.07 -14.81 -54.19
N LEU A 400 25.07 -14.77 -55.07
CA LEU A 400 25.19 -13.78 -56.14
C LEU A 400 24.06 -13.92 -57.19
N ALA A 401 23.73 -15.15 -57.61
CA ALA A 401 22.67 -15.40 -58.59
C ALA A 401 21.30 -14.95 -58.07
N ASN A 402 20.96 -15.23 -56.82
CA ASN A 402 19.71 -14.79 -56.19
C ASN A 402 19.65 -13.26 -55.96
N CYS A 403 20.78 -12.55 -55.97
CA CYS A 403 20.80 -11.09 -55.91
C CYS A 403 20.49 -10.41 -57.26
N ILE A 404 20.64 -11.10 -58.40
CA ILE A 404 20.47 -10.50 -59.74
C ILE A 404 18.98 -10.49 -60.13
N PRO A 405 18.34 -9.31 -60.31
CA PRO A 405 16.95 -9.22 -60.73
C PRO A 405 16.74 -9.55 -62.21
N LEU A 406 15.50 -9.90 -62.56
CA LEU A 406 15.09 -10.20 -63.93
C LEU A 406 15.22 -8.98 -64.84
N GLY A 407 15.77 -9.18 -66.04
CA GLY A 407 16.09 -8.10 -67.00
C GLY A 407 17.58 -7.78 -67.09
N ILE A 408 18.37 -8.30 -66.15
CA ILE A 408 19.84 -8.32 -66.22
C ILE A 408 20.31 -9.67 -66.77
N GLN A 409 21.25 -9.64 -67.71
CA GLN A 409 21.97 -10.80 -68.23
C GLN A 409 23.45 -10.68 -67.83
N ALA A 410 23.95 -11.64 -67.03
CA ALA A 410 25.38 -11.72 -66.70
C ALA A 410 26.16 -12.34 -67.87
N ASP A 411 27.14 -11.61 -68.38
CA ASP A 411 28.03 -12.04 -69.47
C ASP A 411 29.31 -12.71 -68.92
N THR A 412 29.81 -12.26 -67.76
CA THR A 412 31.03 -12.81 -67.15
C THR A 412 31.04 -12.57 -65.64
N ILE A 413 31.37 -13.60 -64.87
CA ILE A 413 31.59 -13.52 -63.41
C ILE A 413 33.02 -13.97 -63.16
N ILE A 414 33.83 -13.10 -62.55
CA ILE A 414 35.21 -13.39 -62.14
C ILE A 414 35.24 -13.40 -60.61
N ILE A 415 35.64 -14.53 -60.03
CA ILE A 415 35.82 -14.71 -58.59
C ILE A 415 37.27 -15.11 -58.36
N ASN A 416 38.02 -14.24 -57.68
CA ASN A 416 39.40 -14.49 -57.28
C ASN A 416 39.43 -14.72 -55.75
N GLU A 417 40.17 -15.72 -55.29
CA GLU A 417 40.27 -16.04 -53.86
C GLU A 417 40.97 -14.90 -53.09
N GLY A 418 40.24 -14.29 -52.14
CA GLY A 418 40.77 -13.20 -51.30
C GLY A 418 40.75 -11.81 -51.95
N ASP A 419 40.17 -11.67 -53.14
CA ASP A 419 40.06 -10.40 -53.90
C ASP A 419 38.59 -10.14 -54.30
N ALA A 420 38.31 -9.00 -54.93
CA ALA A 420 36.94 -8.61 -55.27
C ALA A 420 36.32 -9.49 -56.38
N ILE A 421 35.02 -9.78 -56.23
CA ILE A 421 34.19 -10.41 -57.27
C ILE A 421 33.81 -9.35 -58.30
N ILE A 422 34.01 -9.67 -59.58
CA ILE A 422 33.64 -8.79 -60.70
C ILE A 422 32.52 -9.45 -61.52
N LEU A 423 31.33 -8.83 -61.49
CA LEU A 423 30.16 -9.21 -62.28
C LEU A 423 30.03 -8.25 -63.47
N ARG A 424 30.13 -8.76 -64.69
CA ARG A 424 29.87 -8.02 -65.93
C ARG A 424 28.62 -8.54 -66.62
N GLY A 425 27.83 -7.62 -67.15
CA GLY A 425 26.56 -7.98 -67.79
C GLY A 425 25.94 -6.84 -68.59
N ARG A 426 24.73 -7.11 -69.07
CA ARG A 426 23.89 -6.18 -69.82
C ARG A 426 22.54 -6.08 -69.14
N ALA A 427 22.05 -4.86 -68.95
CA ALA A 427 20.72 -4.59 -68.44
C ALA A 427 19.84 -4.01 -69.55
N GLY A 428 18.64 -4.55 -69.70
CA GLY A 428 17.60 -4.05 -70.61
C GLY A 428 16.36 -3.57 -69.85
N LYS A 429 15.49 -2.83 -70.52
CA LYS A 429 14.19 -2.42 -69.96
C LYS A 429 13.28 -3.64 -69.82
N PHE A 430 12.92 -3.99 -68.59
CA PHE A 430 12.07 -5.16 -68.27
C PHE A 430 10.86 -4.70 -67.46
N GLN A 431 9.65 -5.15 -67.84
CA GLN A 431 8.37 -4.81 -67.18
C GLN A 431 8.15 -3.29 -66.93
N GLY A 432 8.67 -2.43 -67.81
CA GLY A 432 8.55 -0.97 -67.69
C GLY A 432 9.56 -0.29 -66.76
N ILE A 433 10.42 -1.06 -66.08
CA ILE A 433 11.48 -0.55 -65.22
C ILE A 433 12.72 -0.20 -66.08
N SER A 434 13.42 0.89 -65.72
CA SER A 434 14.62 1.32 -66.43
C SER A 434 15.83 0.42 -66.10
N ALA A 435 16.73 0.23 -67.08
CA ALA A 435 17.93 -0.59 -66.89
C ALA A 435 18.82 -0.13 -65.72
N ILE A 436 18.92 1.19 -65.47
CA ILE A 436 19.67 1.75 -64.34
C ILE A 436 19.01 1.37 -63.00
N THR A 437 17.67 1.44 -62.93
CA THR A 437 16.91 1.09 -61.72
C THR A 437 17.04 -0.39 -61.36
N LEU A 438 17.08 -1.28 -62.36
CA LEU A 438 17.34 -2.71 -62.15
C LEU A 438 18.76 -2.97 -61.62
N ILE A 439 19.76 -2.19 -62.05
CA ILE A 439 21.13 -2.34 -61.55
C ILE A 439 21.25 -1.80 -60.12
N SER A 440 20.62 -0.67 -59.78
CA SER A 440 20.59 -0.22 -58.38
C SER A 440 19.89 -1.24 -57.47
N GLU A 441 18.78 -1.84 -57.91
CA GLU A 441 18.12 -2.90 -57.15
C GLU A 441 19.03 -4.13 -56.95
N ALA A 442 19.85 -4.49 -57.94
CA ALA A 442 20.84 -5.56 -57.81
C ALA A 442 21.90 -5.23 -56.73
N MET A 443 22.37 -3.98 -56.68
CA MET A 443 23.33 -3.51 -55.67
C MET A 443 22.71 -3.52 -54.26
N ASP A 444 21.49 -2.98 -54.10
CA ASP A 444 20.76 -2.96 -52.83
C ASP A 444 20.53 -4.39 -52.30
N ARG A 445 20.16 -5.32 -53.20
CA ARG A 445 20.02 -6.75 -52.87
C ARG A 445 21.36 -7.34 -52.40
N MET A 446 22.45 -7.12 -53.12
CA MET A 446 23.78 -7.60 -52.74
C MET A 446 24.23 -7.07 -51.36
N GLU A 447 24.05 -5.78 -51.07
CA GLU A 447 24.38 -5.18 -49.77
C GLU A 447 23.52 -5.78 -48.64
N SER A 448 22.21 -5.96 -48.89
CA SER A 448 21.28 -6.50 -47.89
C SER A 448 21.67 -7.91 -47.37
N THR A 449 22.38 -8.71 -48.17
CA THR A 449 22.90 -10.01 -47.75
C THR A 449 23.95 -9.90 -46.65
N GLN A 450 24.75 -8.82 -46.63
CA GLN A 450 26.00 -8.65 -45.87
C GLN A 450 27.02 -9.79 -46.08
N VAL A 451 26.90 -10.55 -47.17
CA VAL A 451 27.91 -11.48 -47.66
C VAL A 451 28.95 -10.70 -48.47
N PHE A 452 28.46 -9.77 -49.29
CA PHE A 452 29.22 -8.81 -50.08
C PHE A 452 29.30 -7.44 -49.37
N ASP A 453 30.37 -6.70 -49.63
CA ASP A 453 30.65 -5.35 -49.11
C ASP A 453 31.39 -4.52 -50.21
N ASP A 454 31.64 -3.23 -49.98
CA ASP A 454 32.39 -2.33 -50.89
C ASP A 454 31.95 -2.37 -52.38
N ILE A 455 30.64 -2.34 -52.64
CA ILE A 455 30.08 -2.52 -53.99
C ILE A 455 30.31 -1.27 -54.85
N ASN A 456 31.16 -1.39 -55.86
CA ASN A 456 31.46 -0.36 -56.85
C ASN A 456 30.81 -0.67 -58.20
N TYR A 457 30.27 0.35 -58.86
CA TYR A 457 29.54 0.24 -60.13
C TYR A 457 30.17 1.13 -61.22
N THR A 458 30.32 0.56 -62.41
CA THR A 458 30.73 1.27 -63.63
C THR A 458 29.86 0.80 -64.80
N SER A 459 29.37 1.74 -65.61
CA SER A 459 28.58 1.43 -66.81
C SER A 459 29.02 2.24 -68.02
N ASP A 460 28.98 1.59 -69.17
CA ASP A 460 29.14 2.22 -70.48
C ASP A 460 27.82 2.91 -70.89
N PRO A 461 27.85 3.93 -71.78
CA PRO A 461 26.64 4.60 -72.26
C PRO A 461 25.68 3.63 -72.99
N GLU A 462 24.36 3.91 -72.92
CA GLU A 462 23.31 3.10 -73.54
C GLU A 462 23.57 2.92 -75.05
N ASP A 463 23.70 1.67 -75.49
CA ASP A 463 23.86 1.34 -76.91
C ASP A 463 22.55 1.64 -77.67
N SER A 464 22.67 1.82 -78.98
CA SER A 464 21.55 1.98 -79.94
C SER A 464 20.45 0.91 -79.84
N SER A 465 20.75 -0.23 -79.21
CA SER A 465 19.82 -1.32 -78.88
C SER A 465 18.98 -1.11 -77.61
N GLY A 466 19.21 -0.04 -76.83
CA GLY A 466 18.55 0.21 -75.56
C GLY A 466 19.06 -0.66 -74.38
N LEU A 467 20.28 -1.18 -74.53
CA LEU A 467 20.98 -2.00 -73.53
C LEU A 467 22.11 -1.20 -72.90
N ILE A 468 22.27 -1.34 -71.58
CA ILE A 468 23.39 -0.77 -70.83
C ILE A 468 24.33 -1.90 -70.43
N GLN A 469 25.60 -1.82 -70.85
CA GLN A 469 26.65 -2.72 -70.39
C GLN A 469 27.23 -2.19 -69.08
N PHE A 470 27.38 -3.07 -68.08
CA PHE A 470 27.85 -2.71 -66.75
C PHE A 470 28.88 -3.69 -66.18
N SER A 471 29.65 -3.21 -65.21
CA SER A 471 30.56 -3.96 -64.37
C SER A 471 30.32 -3.56 -62.91
N ILE A 472 29.95 -4.52 -62.07
CA ILE A 472 29.87 -4.39 -60.61
C ILE A 472 31.09 -5.10 -60.01
N THR A 473 31.72 -4.50 -59.02
CA THR A 473 32.86 -5.05 -58.28
C THR A 473 32.54 -5.03 -56.79
N ALA A 474 32.64 -6.14 -56.08
CA ALA A 474 32.29 -6.23 -54.65
C ALA A 474 33.27 -7.12 -53.85
N THR A 475 33.57 -6.77 -52.61
CA THR A 475 34.43 -7.57 -51.71
C THR A 475 33.60 -8.60 -50.94
N VAL A 476 34.19 -9.74 -50.54
CA VAL A 476 33.50 -10.80 -49.79
C VAL A 476 33.88 -10.71 -48.32
N ARG A 477 32.92 -10.35 -47.46
CA ARG A 477 33.16 -10.14 -46.02
C ARG A 477 32.79 -11.34 -45.15
N ASN A 478 31.66 -12.00 -45.43
CA ASN A 478 31.13 -13.09 -44.59
C ASN A 478 30.75 -14.33 -45.43
N PRO A 479 31.73 -15.05 -46.01
CA PRO A 479 31.46 -16.15 -46.96
C PRO A 479 30.56 -17.26 -46.40
N TYR A 480 30.62 -17.54 -45.10
CA TYR A 480 29.84 -18.60 -44.44
C TYR A 480 28.48 -18.14 -43.90
N LYS A 481 28.13 -16.85 -43.94
CA LYS A 481 26.82 -16.37 -43.46
C LYS A 481 25.70 -16.94 -44.34
N ASN A 482 24.81 -17.74 -43.76
CA ASN A 482 23.66 -18.30 -44.48
C ASN A 482 22.56 -17.22 -44.60
N VAL A 483 22.19 -16.86 -45.83
CA VAL A 483 21.15 -15.87 -46.13
C VAL A 483 19.85 -16.63 -46.40
N ARG A 484 18.89 -16.54 -45.49
CA ARG A 484 17.65 -17.34 -45.53
C ARG A 484 16.48 -16.70 -46.28
N ASN A 485 16.58 -15.41 -46.62
CA ASN A 485 15.46 -14.63 -47.14
C ASN A 485 15.89 -13.92 -48.43
N PHE A 486 15.90 -14.63 -49.56
CA PHE A 486 15.95 -14.00 -50.87
C PHE A 486 14.53 -13.69 -51.35
N THR A 487 14.32 -12.55 -52.02
CA THR A 487 13.02 -12.20 -52.62
C THR A 487 12.66 -13.12 -53.79
N GLN A 488 13.66 -13.75 -54.41
CA GLN A 488 13.56 -14.72 -55.49
C GLN A 488 14.58 -15.83 -55.19
N ASP A 489 14.12 -17.05 -54.95
CA ASP A 489 14.97 -18.23 -54.84
C ASP A 489 14.80 -19.08 -56.11
N PHE A 490 15.86 -19.14 -56.92
CA PHE A 490 15.88 -19.93 -58.15
C PHE A 490 15.97 -21.44 -57.92
N GLY A 491 16.20 -21.88 -56.67
CA GLY A 491 16.07 -23.27 -56.25
C GLY A 491 14.62 -23.72 -56.03
N GLU A 492 13.74 -22.81 -55.59
CA GLU A 492 12.30 -23.10 -55.42
C GLU A 492 11.48 -22.80 -56.69
N THR A 493 11.85 -21.76 -57.45
CA THR A 493 11.15 -21.36 -58.69
C THR A 493 12.11 -21.21 -59.86
N PRO A 494 12.08 -22.08 -60.88
CA PRO A 494 13.02 -22.03 -61.98
C PRO A 494 12.83 -20.76 -62.81
N HIS A 495 13.94 -20.14 -63.24
CA HIS A 495 13.96 -18.87 -63.98
C HIS A 495 13.01 -18.82 -65.20
N VAL A 496 12.80 -19.95 -65.87
CA VAL A 496 11.90 -20.07 -67.04
C VAL A 496 10.44 -19.85 -66.65
N GLN A 497 10.00 -20.36 -65.50
CA GLN A 497 8.62 -20.22 -65.01
C GLN A 497 8.33 -18.77 -64.59
N ILE A 498 9.29 -18.08 -63.98
CA ILE A 498 9.14 -16.66 -63.61
C ILE A 498 9.15 -15.75 -64.86
N ARG A 499 9.93 -16.09 -65.89
CA ARG A 499 9.98 -15.33 -67.15
C ARG A 499 8.74 -15.55 -68.03
N TYR A 500 8.11 -16.73 -67.97
CA TYR A 500 6.93 -17.08 -68.74
C TYR A 500 5.84 -17.74 -67.87
N PRO A 501 5.11 -16.96 -67.04
CA PRO A 501 4.18 -17.51 -66.05
C PRO A 501 3.11 -18.45 -66.64
N HIS A 502 2.59 -18.11 -67.83
CA HIS A 502 1.49 -18.83 -68.48
C HIS A 502 1.93 -19.86 -69.52
N ALA A 503 3.24 -20.16 -69.64
CA ALA A 503 3.72 -21.15 -70.63
C ALA A 503 3.58 -22.60 -70.16
N PHE A 504 3.12 -22.83 -68.92
CA PHE A 504 3.06 -24.14 -68.26
C PHE A 504 1.74 -24.35 -67.48
N GLU A 505 0.69 -23.56 -67.75
CA GLU A 505 -0.57 -23.57 -66.97
C GLU A 505 -1.75 -24.28 -67.67
N ASP A 506 -1.57 -24.80 -68.90
CA ASP A 506 -2.59 -25.57 -69.64
C ASP A 506 -2.03 -26.95 -70.07
N GLU A 507 -2.91 -27.97 -70.08
CA GLU A 507 -2.61 -29.43 -70.11
C GLU A 507 -2.00 -29.95 -68.77
N ASP A 508 -2.68 -30.72 -67.89
CA ASP A 508 -3.81 -31.62 -68.08
C ASP A 508 -4.84 -31.58 -66.92
N LYS A 509 -6.13 -31.56 -67.28
CA LYS A 509 -7.26 -32.06 -66.45
C LYS A 509 -8.15 -32.94 -67.32
N GLY A 510 -7.69 -34.17 -67.56
CA GLY A 510 -8.44 -35.28 -68.17
C GLY A 510 -8.68 -36.42 -67.17
N ASP A 511 -9.73 -37.21 -67.37
CA ASP A 511 -10.34 -38.05 -66.33
C ASP A 511 -10.16 -39.58 -66.56
N SER A 512 -9.76 -40.30 -65.50
CA SER A 512 -9.89 -41.77 -65.29
C SER A 512 -9.10 -42.74 -66.22
N PRO A 513 -9.07 -44.07 -65.94
CA PRO A 513 -8.51 -44.73 -64.76
C PRO A 513 -7.56 -45.93 -65.11
N ASP A 514 -7.06 -46.64 -64.08
CA ASP A 514 -6.38 -47.96 -64.10
C ASP A 514 -5.15 -48.20 -65.01
N ALA A 515 -3.99 -48.41 -64.37
CA ALA A 515 -2.88 -49.20 -64.90
C ALA A 515 -2.11 -49.89 -63.76
N GLN A 516 -2.46 -51.14 -63.47
CA GLN A 516 -1.71 -52.04 -62.58
C GLN A 516 -0.91 -53.06 -63.43
N GLU A 517 0.22 -53.52 -62.87
CA GLU A 517 1.05 -54.67 -63.31
C GLU A 517 1.84 -54.61 -64.63
N LEU A 518 3.17 -54.76 -64.50
CA LEU A 518 4.12 -55.66 -65.20
C LEU A 518 5.55 -55.09 -65.02
N ALA A 519 6.60 -55.83 -64.65
CA ALA A 519 6.72 -57.21 -64.19
C ALA A 519 8.02 -57.38 -63.34
N SER A 520 8.14 -58.51 -62.64
CA SER A 520 9.25 -58.88 -61.75
C SER A 520 10.38 -59.66 -62.44
N ASN A 521 11.59 -59.67 -61.86
CA ASN A 521 12.38 -60.86 -61.46
C ASN A 521 13.86 -60.52 -61.21
N ASP A 522 14.47 -61.07 -60.14
CA ASP A 522 15.25 -62.32 -60.29
C ASP A 522 15.50 -63.03 -58.94
N SER A 523 15.88 -64.32 -59.00
CA SER A 523 15.74 -65.29 -57.90
C SER A 523 17.05 -65.83 -57.31
N GLU A 524 16.93 -66.41 -56.10
CA GLU A 524 17.69 -67.55 -55.53
C GLU A 524 19.23 -67.54 -55.50
N SER A 525 19.79 -67.72 -54.28
CA SER A 525 20.46 -68.99 -53.93
C SER A 525 20.88 -69.12 -52.45
N SER A 526 20.74 -70.34 -51.95
CA SER A 526 21.53 -70.99 -50.87
C SER A 526 22.10 -72.30 -51.49
N PRO A 527 22.94 -73.17 -50.85
CA PRO A 527 23.25 -73.29 -49.41
C PRO A 527 24.72 -73.74 -49.05
N ARG A 528 24.91 -74.16 -47.77
CA ARG A 528 25.85 -75.19 -47.20
C ARG A 528 27.21 -74.82 -46.57
N ASP A 529 27.27 -75.08 -45.25
CA ASP A 529 28.38 -75.64 -44.42
C ASP A 529 28.84 -77.06 -44.88
N PRO A 530 29.89 -77.76 -44.31
CA PRO A 530 30.43 -77.70 -42.93
C PRO A 530 31.94 -78.04 -42.72
N GLU A 531 32.30 -78.48 -41.48
CA GLU A 531 33.54 -79.13 -40.96
C GLU A 531 34.54 -78.22 -40.19
N GLN A 532 35.22 -78.61 -39.09
CA GLN A 532 35.21 -79.81 -38.21
C GLN A 532 35.97 -79.50 -36.88
N GLY A 533 35.86 -80.36 -35.84
CA GLY A 533 36.97 -80.60 -34.89
C GLY A 533 36.79 -80.20 -33.41
N SER A 534 37.27 -81.05 -32.48
CA SER A 534 37.12 -80.93 -31.01
C SER A 534 38.38 -81.44 -30.28
N THR A 535 38.76 -80.83 -29.13
CA THR A 535 39.14 -81.49 -27.84
C THR A 535 39.83 -80.56 -26.81
N GLY A 536 39.32 -80.58 -25.56
CA GLY A 536 40.06 -80.63 -24.26
C GLY A 536 40.78 -79.38 -23.69
N ASP A 537 40.98 -79.21 -22.36
CA ASP A 537 40.45 -79.89 -21.15
C ASP A 537 40.76 -79.10 -19.83
N GLN A 538 40.08 -79.41 -18.71
CA GLN A 538 40.44 -79.26 -17.26
C GLN A 538 40.60 -77.86 -16.56
N THR A 539 39.70 -77.42 -15.64
CA THR A 539 39.60 -77.52 -14.12
C THR A 539 40.23 -76.35 -13.31
N SER A 540 39.87 -75.94 -12.06
CA SER A 540 39.07 -76.46 -10.92
C SER A 540 38.46 -75.31 -10.03
N ILE A 541 37.24 -75.40 -9.42
CA ILE A 541 36.78 -75.77 -8.03
C ILE A 541 37.10 -74.79 -6.83
N ILE A 542 36.10 -74.59 -5.93
CA ILE A 542 36.07 -73.98 -4.55
C ILE A 542 35.92 -72.42 -4.50
N ALA A 543 35.00 -71.71 -3.80
CA ALA A 543 33.87 -71.91 -2.85
C ALA A 543 34.05 -71.28 -1.43
N ASN A 544 33.25 -70.24 -1.11
CA ASN A 544 32.65 -69.84 0.20
C ASN A 544 32.07 -68.41 0.07
N ALA A 545 30.88 -67.98 0.52
CA ALA A 545 29.88 -68.39 1.53
C ALA A 545 29.91 -67.56 2.85
N ASN A 546 28.99 -66.59 2.95
CA ASN A 546 28.26 -66.09 4.15
C ASN A 546 27.43 -64.85 3.74
N GLY A 547 26.19 -64.60 4.16
CA GLY A 547 25.25 -65.44 4.90
C GLY A 547 24.27 -64.64 5.79
N GLN A 548 22.95 -64.78 5.56
CA GLN A 548 21.84 -64.57 6.54
C GLN A 548 21.53 -63.11 7.01
N THR A 549 20.31 -62.69 7.40
CA THR A 549 18.93 -63.25 7.35
C THR A 549 17.86 -62.15 7.53
N ALA A 550 16.78 -62.23 6.73
CA ALA A 550 15.33 -62.24 7.03
C ALA A 550 14.68 -61.38 8.17
N GLY A 551 13.49 -60.80 7.89
CA GLY A 551 12.65 -60.18 8.93
C GLY A 551 11.27 -59.57 8.55
N ARG A 552 10.27 -60.44 8.28
CA ARG A 552 8.80 -60.28 8.52
C ARG A 552 7.89 -59.27 7.77
N ASP A 553 6.73 -59.81 7.39
CA ASP A 553 5.46 -59.12 7.11
C ASP A 553 4.84 -58.43 8.34
N SER A 554 4.01 -57.39 8.13
CA SER A 554 2.53 -57.46 8.23
C SER A 554 1.84 -56.12 8.60
N LEU A 555 0.74 -55.85 7.88
CA LEU A 555 -0.50 -55.15 8.27
C LEU A 555 -0.45 -54.01 9.34
N ALA A 556 -0.80 -52.78 8.93
CA ALA A 556 -1.92 -52.03 9.54
C ALA A 556 -2.31 -50.78 8.71
N ASP A 557 -3.53 -50.30 8.96
CA ASP A 557 -4.26 -49.26 8.23
C ASP A 557 -4.08 -47.85 8.84
N SER A 558 -4.67 -46.84 8.17
CA SER A 558 -5.10 -45.52 8.68
C SER A 558 -4.17 -44.29 8.59
N ARG A 559 -4.62 -43.37 7.71
CA ARG A 559 -4.80 -41.91 7.92
C ARG A 559 -3.60 -40.94 7.81
N SER A 560 -3.58 -40.30 6.65
CA SER A 560 -3.88 -38.84 6.47
C SER A 560 -2.75 -37.83 6.16
N ARG A 561 -3.15 -36.84 5.33
CA ARG A 561 -2.60 -35.48 5.11
C ARG A 561 -1.31 -35.27 4.27
N ALA A 562 -1.56 -34.95 2.99
CA ALA A 562 -1.50 -33.59 2.45
C ALA A 562 -0.34 -33.15 1.50
N ARG A 563 -0.76 -32.38 0.49
CA ARG A 563 -0.05 -31.39 -0.35
C ARG A 563 1.04 -31.86 -1.32
N SER A 564 0.69 -31.82 -2.62
CA SER A 564 1.29 -30.84 -3.53
C SER A 564 0.35 -30.48 -4.70
N ASN A 565 0.53 -29.23 -5.13
CA ASN A 565 -0.14 -28.52 -6.22
C ASN A 565 0.00 -29.19 -7.59
N ASN A 566 -0.99 -29.03 -8.48
CA ASN A 566 -0.74 -28.16 -9.65
C ASN A 566 -2.00 -27.59 -10.34
N THR A 567 -1.76 -26.44 -10.97
CA THR A 567 -2.62 -25.59 -11.80
C THR A 567 -3.43 -26.27 -12.92
N GLY A 568 -4.63 -25.73 -13.18
CA GLY A 568 -5.38 -25.87 -14.43
C GLY A 568 -6.22 -24.61 -14.71
N THR A 569 -6.15 -24.05 -15.92
CA THR A 569 -6.61 -22.68 -16.24
C THR A 569 -7.80 -22.66 -17.21
N SER A 570 -8.86 -21.93 -16.86
CA SER A 570 -9.92 -21.33 -17.74
C SER A 570 -11.07 -20.84 -16.84
N GLY A 571 -11.85 -19.79 -17.13
CA GLY A 571 -11.86 -18.76 -18.18
C GLY A 571 -13.15 -17.90 -18.05
N SER A 572 -13.27 -16.78 -18.80
CA SER A 572 -14.48 -15.91 -18.86
C SER A 572 -14.77 -15.03 -17.61
N ALA A 573 -15.30 -13.80 -17.68
CA ALA A 573 -15.31 -12.74 -18.71
C ALA A 573 -15.58 -11.37 -18.04
N ARG A 574 -15.17 -10.26 -18.68
CA ARG A 574 -15.55 -8.88 -18.31
C ARG A 574 -16.58 -8.32 -19.28
N PRO A 575 -17.58 -7.53 -18.84
CA PRO A 575 -18.26 -6.57 -19.69
C PRO A 575 -17.72 -5.14 -19.45
N SER A 576 -17.43 -4.44 -20.54
CA SER A 576 -17.21 -2.98 -20.57
C SER A 576 -18.35 -2.32 -21.35
N GLY A 577 -19.01 -1.31 -20.78
CA GLY A 577 -20.06 -0.54 -21.45
C GLY A 577 -19.72 0.95 -21.53
N ARG A 578 -19.85 1.56 -22.72
CA ARG A 578 -19.52 2.97 -22.99
C ARG A 578 -20.41 3.55 -24.09
N SER A 579 -21.28 4.51 -23.74
CA SER A 579 -22.03 5.42 -24.64
C SER A 579 -22.90 6.37 -23.78
N SER A 580 -23.48 7.47 -24.29
CA SER A 580 -22.87 8.62 -24.98
C SER A 580 -23.78 9.87 -24.82
N SER A 581 -23.19 11.06 -24.85
CA SER A 581 -23.75 12.40 -24.55
C SER A 581 -24.92 12.94 -25.40
N THR A 582 -25.80 13.77 -24.79
CA THR A 582 -26.27 15.15 -25.19
C THR A 582 -27.49 15.59 -24.33
N ALA A 583 -27.81 16.85 -23.99
CA ALA A 583 -27.15 18.18 -24.07
C ALA A 583 -27.84 19.23 -23.14
N SER A 584 -27.15 20.34 -22.80
CA SER A 584 -27.63 21.62 -22.15
C SER A 584 -28.32 21.54 -20.77
N SER A 585 -28.14 22.44 -19.79
CA SER A 585 -27.29 23.64 -19.53
C SER A 585 -27.40 23.96 -18.00
N GLY A 586 -26.69 24.91 -17.35
CA GLY A 586 -25.58 25.80 -17.71
C GLY A 586 -25.32 26.86 -16.61
N SER A 587 -24.07 27.38 -16.50
CA SER A 587 -23.55 28.36 -15.49
C SER A 587 -23.52 27.90 -14.01
N SER A 588 -22.47 28.16 -13.21
CA SER A 588 -21.14 28.75 -13.50
C SER A 588 -20.08 28.24 -12.50
N SER A 589 -18.91 27.86 -13.03
CA SER A 589 -17.70 27.37 -12.35
C SER A 589 -16.82 28.54 -11.83
N PRO A 590 -15.56 28.37 -11.35
CA PRO A 590 -14.80 27.12 -11.12
C PRO A 590 -13.97 27.04 -9.82
N SER A 591 -13.58 25.80 -9.49
CA SER A 591 -12.30 25.51 -8.84
C SER A 591 -11.56 24.42 -9.63
N ARG A 592 -10.23 24.59 -9.83
CA ARG A 592 -9.16 23.60 -10.13
C ARG A 592 -7.92 24.32 -10.70
N ARG A 593 -6.71 24.09 -10.13
CA ARG A 593 -5.65 23.14 -10.60
C ARG A 593 -4.88 23.74 -11.81
N SER A 594 -3.56 23.64 -12.00
CA SER A 594 -2.53 22.73 -11.46
C SER A 594 -1.14 23.43 -11.51
N GLU A 595 -0.10 22.73 -11.06
CA GLU A 595 1.28 22.70 -11.62
C GLU A 595 1.67 23.78 -12.64
N GLN A 596 2.74 24.54 -12.35
CA GLN A 596 3.54 25.12 -13.42
C GLN A 596 5.04 25.15 -13.08
N THR A 597 5.82 24.50 -13.94
CA THR A 597 7.27 24.62 -14.05
C THR A 597 7.68 25.98 -14.64
N SER A 598 8.95 26.32 -14.49
CA SER A 598 9.60 27.57 -14.91
C SER A 598 9.05 28.24 -16.18
N ALA A 599 8.47 29.43 -16.03
CA ALA A 599 8.29 30.40 -17.11
C ALA A 599 8.62 31.81 -16.60
N ARG A 600 9.42 32.56 -17.38
CA ARG A 600 9.78 33.96 -17.09
C ARG A 600 8.59 34.90 -17.36
N SER A 601 8.55 35.98 -16.56
CA SER A 601 7.98 37.30 -16.88
C SER A 601 6.52 37.41 -17.35
N SER A 602 5.63 37.85 -16.44
CA SER A 602 4.97 39.16 -16.62
C SER A 602 4.58 39.81 -15.28
N VAL A 603 5.05 41.04 -15.15
CA VAL A 603 4.95 42.01 -14.04
C VAL A 603 3.60 42.06 -13.31
N GLY A 604 3.61 41.72 -12.02
CA GLY A 604 2.84 42.43 -11.01
C GLY A 604 3.83 43.24 -10.16
N GLU A 605 3.85 44.56 -10.34
CA GLU A 605 4.95 45.40 -9.87
C GLU A 605 4.94 45.54 -8.34
N ALA A 606 5.89 44.89 -7.65
CA ALA A 606 6.06 45.05 -6.22
C ALA A 606 6.69 46.42 -5.92
N PRO A 607 6.08 47.26 -5.05
CA PRO A 607 6.60 48.59 -4.75
C PRO A 607 7.97 48.48 -4.08
N ILE A 608 8.89 49.36 -4.48
CA ILE A 608 10.24 49.46 -3.90
C ILE A 608 10.10 49.96 -2.46
N PRO A 609 10.64 49.27 -1.44
CA PRO A 609 10.54 49.72 -0.06
C PRO A 609 11.32 51.01 0.22
N ASP A 610 10.74 51.88 1.06
CA ASP A 610 11.43 53.03 1.63
C ASP A 610 12.64 52.61 2.49
N SER A 611 13.63 53.50 2.60
CA SER A 611 14.87 53.25 3.34
C SER A 611 14.59 53.27 4.83
N LEU A 612 14.72 52.12 5.49
CA LEU A 612 14.55 52.03 6.93
C LEU A 612 15.82 52.49 7.64
N THR A 613 15.66 53.38 8.63
CA THR A 613 16.76 53.84 9.47
C THR A 613 17.16 52.76 10.49
N ASP A 614 18.42 52.78 10.93
CA ASP A 614 18.92 51.79 11.89
C ASP A 614 18.14 51.82 13.24
N ASN A 615 17.50 52.94 13.58
CA ASN A 615 16.63 53.07 14.75
C ASN A 615 15.26 52.37 14.58
N GLU A 616 14.65 52.45 13.39
CA GLU A 616 13.40 51.74 13.08
C GLU A 616 13.64 50.23 13.01
N ILE A 617 14.79 49.82 12.44
CA ILE A 617 15.23 48.42 12.41
C ILE A 617 15.42 47.83 13.81
N ALA A 618 15.84 48.65 14.79
CA ALA A 618 15.96 48.23 16.19
C ALA A 618 14.61 48.19 16.94
N ALA A 619 13.59 48.93 16.48
CA ALA A 619 12.28 49.03 17.12
C ALA A 619 11.25 47.98 16.62
N MET A 620 11.43 47.43 15.42
CA MET A 620 10.51 46.44 14.85
C MET A 620 10.56 45.08 15.57
N SER A 621 9.39 44.44 15.66
CA SER A 621 9.26 43.07 16.16
C SER A 621 9.89 42.05 15.21
N ARG A 622 10.18 40.85 15.72
CA ARG A 622 10.75 39.75 14.93
C ARG A 622 9.89 39.36 13.71
N ALA A 623 8.56 39.47 13.82
CA ALA A 623 7.65 39.18 12.71
C ALA A 623 7.74 40.24 11.61
N GLU A 624 7.78 41.52 11.98
CA GLU A 624 7.94 42.65 11.05
C GLU A 624 9.31 42.63 10.37
N LEU A 625 10.38 42.29 11.10
CA LEU A 625 11.73 42.12 10.54
C LEU A 625 11.77 41.01 9.48
N LEU A 626 11.09 39.87 9.70
CA LEU A 626 11.01 38.78 8.72
C LEU A 626 10.21 39.20 7.48
N ASP A 627 9.07 39.86 7.66
CA ASP A 627 8.25 40.35 6.56
C ASP A 627 8.99 41.41 5.72
N ALA A 628 9.60 42.41 6.37
CA ALA A 628 10.44 43.42 5.72
C ALA A 628 11.63 42.80 4.97
N THR A 629 12.27 41.77 5.55
CA THR A 629 13.34 41.01 4.89
C THR A 629 12.83 40.32 3.63
N SER A 630 11.62 39.74 3.67
CA SER A 630 10.99 39.08 2.51
C SER A 630 10.63 40.07 1.40
N ARG A 631 10.09 41.24 1.76
CA ARG A 631 9.76 42.33 0.82
C ARG A 631 11.01 42.87 0.14
N ASN A 632 12.09 43.11 0.90
CA ASN A 632 13.38 43.56 0.36
C ASN A 632 14.03 42.49 -0.54
N ALA A 633 14.00 41.21 -0.13
CA ALA A 633 14.48 40.10 -0.96
C ALA A 633 13.75 40.00 -2.32
N LYS A 634 12.42 40.19 -2.32
CA LYS A 634 11.59 40.17 -3.53
C LYS A 634 11.83 41.40 -4.41
N ALA A 635 11.98 42.59 -3.83
CA ALA A 635 12.34 43.81 -4.56
C ALA A 635 13.70 43.65 -5.26
N ARG A 636 14.70 43.07 -4.58
CA ARG A 636 16.06 42.86 -5.12
C ARG A 636 16.16 41.79 -6.24
N GLN A 637 15.07 41.09 -6.57
CA GLN A 637 15.01 40.16 -7.71
C GLN A 637 14.44 40.82 -8.98
N ARG A 638 14.14 42.13 -8.94
CA ARG A 638 13.74 42.91 -10.11
C ARG A 638 14.93 43.16 -11.04
N ASP A 639 14.74 42.91 -12.33
CA ASP A 639 15.72 43.17 -13.39
C ASP A 639 15.69 44.64 -13.89
N ASP A 640 14.76 45.46 -13.39
CA ASP A 640 14.47 46.83 -13.83
C ASP A 640 14.84 47.91 -12.77
N LEU A 641 15.77 47.59 -11.88
CA LEU A 641 16.31 48.51 -10.87
C LEU A 641 17.51 49.30 -11.39
N ASP A 642 17.60 50.56 -10.99
CA ASP A 642 18.83 51.36 -11.05
C ASP A 642 19.91 50.81 -10.08
N ASP A 643 21.18 51.01 -10.44
CA ASP A 643 22.31 50.49 -9.66
C ASP A 643 22.33 51.03 -8.22
N GLU A 644 21.94 52.29 -8.02
CA GLU A 644 21.91 52.94 -6.70
C GLU A 644 20.85 52.31 -5.77
N THR A 645 19.62 52.11 -6.25
CA THR A 645 18.57 51.41 -5.49
C THR A 645 18.91 49.93 -5.27
N SER A 646 19.56 49.28 -6.24
CA SER A 646 20.04 47.89 -6.09
C SER A 646 21.09 47.74 -4.98
N GLU A 647 22.03 48.68 -4.87
CA GLU A 647 23.01 48.72 -3.77
C GLU A 647 22.35 49.04 -2.43
N ARG A 648 21.44 50.02 -2.38
CA ARG A 648 20.64 50.34 -1.18
C ARG A 648 19.88 49.11 -0.65
N LEU A 649 19.15 48.40 -1.52
CA LEU A 649 18.43 47.17 -1.14
C LEU A 649 19.39 46.08 -0.63
N ARG A 650 20.60 45.94 -1.21
CA ARG A 650 21.63 45.02 -0.69
C ARG A 650 22.12 45.39 0.71
N VAL A 651 22.24 46.68 1.03
CA VAL A 651 22.64 47.16 2.37
C VAL A 651 21.51 46.96 3.38
N ASP A 652 20.29 47.37 3.05
CA ASP A 652 19.14 47.27 3.96
C ASP A 652 18.76 45.80 4.24
N PHE A 653 18.85 44.92 3.24
CA PHE A 653 18.71 43.48 3.45
C PHE A 653 19.73 42.92 4.46
N LYS A 654 21.00 43.36 4.40
CA LYS A 654 22.03 42.93 5.36
C LYS A 654 21.75 43.47 6.77
N ARG A 655 21.23 44.69 6.90
CA ARG A 655 20.83 45.29 8.19
C ARG A 655 19.68 44.50 8.83
N LEU A 656 18.60 44.24 8.09
CA LEU A 656 17.44 43.48 8.57
C LEU A 656 17.81 42.04 8.99
N LEU A 657 18.68 41.37 8.21
CA LEU A 657 19.13 40.01 8.53
C LEU A 657 20.01 39.99 9.80
N LYS A 658 20.84 41.02 10.01
CA LYS A 658 21.61 41.20 11.26
C LYS A 658 20.70 41.46 12.47
N ALA A 659 19.69 42.31 12.33
CA ALA A 659 18.70 42.59 13.38
C ALA A 659 17.88 41.34 13.76
N THR A 660 17.44 40.57 12.76
CA THR A 660 16.74 39.29 12.94
C THR A 660 17.60 38.26 13.69
N ARG A 661 18.91 38.21 13.41
CA ARG A 661 19.85 37.35 14.13
C ARG A 661 20.09 37.81 15.58
N ASN A 662 20.20 39.12 15.81
CA ASN A 662 20.39 39.68 17.15
C ASN A 662 19.17 39.45 18.05
N THR A 663 17.96 39.67 17.55
CA THR A 663 16.71 39.38 18.30
C THR A 663 16.53 37.89 18.60
N SER A 664 17.04 36.99 17.74
CA SER A 664 17.08 35.55 18.02
C SER A 664 18.19 35.13 18.99
N SER A 665 19.13 36.02 19.35
CA SER A 665 20.25 35.74 20.26
C SER A 665 20.05 36.31 21.67
N GLY A 666 19.05 37.18 21.87
CA GLY A 666 18.75 37.83 23.15
C GLY A 666 17.57 37.22 23.92
N GLY A 667 16.99 36.12 23.43
CA GLY A 667 15.95 35.37 24.13
C GLY A 667 16.53 34.15 24.84
N GLY A 668 17.04 34.37 26.07
CA GLY A 668 17.47 33.36 27.02
C GLY A 668 16.94 33.70 28.40
#